data_AF-A0AAW0W2P8-F1
#
_entry.id   AF-A0AAW0W2P8-F1
#
_cell.length_a   1.000
_cell.length_b   1.000
_cell.length_c   1.000
_cell.angle_alpha   90.00
_cell.angle_beta   90.00
_cell.angle_gamma   90.00
#
_symmetry.space_group_name_H-M   'P 1'
#
loop_
_entity.id
_entity.type
_entity.pdbx_description
1 polymer ?
#
loop_
_entity_poly.entity_id
_entity_poly.type
_entity_poly.pdbx_seq_one_letter_code
_entity_poly.pdbx_strand_id
1 'polypeptide(L)'
;MSLTLLGLVLVVAVAVADGVGVRLCVTPAGATACKGLVEDSSPASLNLVCVLGNDRYDCLQKVMQKEVDVMAAAPEDVFLARELYNDQIHVLAETRLAEEKNEAWRYMGVAVVRRNKIKSVADLRGSKSCHTGYARNAGWNIPFSHLLEKGEINLDCTQRMTVVEHDLKAASSYFGLACIPGDWAPDNETDFKLKKAYNNLCTMCGNPERCDNVDEHAGYEGALRCLVESHGDVAWTKLSAVSQYFKSKSEVSTTDFGLLCPDGRILDLDTTKPCHWAARPWNSWIARASNENKKGIVSELTKTMDAAVLPTESEASPLRPWAKDVLGISSQSVIHARSPPITPHDFLKEPGYDTTIERLGCTEVPVKMCINSKLAKEKCAALSQVLKSRRIRPALECVMPASSDDCLAMVSSGTAHITTADGGDVFRGHVEYGLIPVLSERYGQLDASYFAVAVVHANSSITSLSQLQGKNSCHTGIEKTAGWKIPVVTLLEAGLLKAGDCDYAGELGKFFSSSCAPGAKDHKYDPRGTNPESLCSLCVGNDVGGVNGPSYTVGRTQGYCERSADEAFYGYTGAFKCLVQGGGDVSFVKHTTVQENTNGNNEAEWAKNLRALDFKLLCKDTGTADVVDFNTCHLGRVPAHKVLTGIQSDNIMVEEIRILLLRASEMFPKGQDVFTMFGPFQGKQDIIFKDSATELVNVRQDTFHQSLEESYYRALTELSTCRPKETKLHFTMTAGALTSGPCCFIHLMVCVVFLWLISC
;
A
#
# COMPACT_ATOMS: atom_id res chain seq x y z
N MET A 1 -22.50 -32.00 56.87
CA MET A 1 -21.73 -31.97 55.61
C MET A 1 -22.18 -30.77 54.79
N SER A 2 -21.43 -29.66 54.87
CA SER A 2 -21.35 -28.57 53.88
C SER A 2 -20.53 -27.46 54.53
N LEU A 3 -19.22 -27.46 54.27
CA LEU A 3 -18.34 -26.33 54.54
C LEU A 3 -18.46 -25.37 53.35
N THR A 4 -19.00 -24.18 53.58
CA THR A 4 -18.86 -23.01 52.71
C THR A 4 -17.41 -22.52 52.77
N LEU A 5 -16.66 -22.73 51.68
CA LEU A 5 -15.35 -22.13 51.47
C LEU A 5 -15.54 -20.90 50.56
N LEU A 6 -15.55 -19.70 51.15
CA LEU A 6 -15.37 -18.46 50.39
C LEU A 6 -13.89 -18.38 49.99
N GLY A 7 -13.59 -18.70 48.74
CA GLY A 7 -12.28 -18.44 48.14
C GLY A 7 -12.15 -16.96 47.80
N LEU A 8 -11.40 -16.22 48.62
CA LEU A 8 -10.88 -14.90 48.28
C LEU A 8 -9.91 -15.06 47.10
N VAL A 9 -10.32 -14.69 45.89
CA VAL A 9 -9.39 -14.55 44.76
C VAL A 9 -8.58 -13.29 45.02
N LEU A 10 -7.37 -13.48 45.54
CA LEU A 10 -6.35 -12.45 45.65
C LEU A 10 -5.96 -12.08 44.22
N VAL A 11 -6.54 -11.01 43.67
CA VAL A 11 -6.01 -10.36 42.48
C VAL A 11 -4.67 -9.78 42.89
N VAL A 12 -3.60 -10.52 42.58
CA VAL A 12 -2.24 -9.96 42.61
C VAL A 12 -2.21 -8.96 41.46
N ALA A 13 -2.59 -7.72 41.75
CA ALA A 13 -2.14 -6.58 40.99
C ALA A 13 -0.62 -6.56 41.13
N VAL A 14 0.07 -7.15 40.16
CA VAL A 14 1.49 -6.87 39.95
C VAL A 14 1.53 -5.40 39.56
N ALA A 15 1.73 -4.54 40.56
CA ALA A 15 2.25 -3.21 40.34
C ALA A 15 3.62 -3.41 39.67
N VAL A 16 3.64 -3.26 38.34
CA VAL A 16 4.89 -3.20 37.59
C VAL A 16 5.59 -1.94 38.09
N ALA A 17 6.69 -2.15 38.81
CA ALA A 17 7.49 -1.09 39.38
C ALA A 17 7.96 -0.11 38.29
N ASP A 18 7.83 1.19 38.57
CA ASP A 18 8.42 2.28 37.82
C ASP A 18 9.95 2.13 37.74
N GLY A 19 10.41 1.58 36.62
CA GLY A 19 11.83 1.38 36.32
C GLY A 19 12.03 0.68 34.97
N VAL A 20 11.33 1.12 33.92
CA VAL A 20 11.39 0.48 32.60
C VAL A 20 12.25 1.35 31.68
N GLY A 21 13.22 0.73 30.99
CA GLY A 21 14.14 1.41 30.08
C GLY A 21 13.49 2.22 28.96
N VAL A 22 14.31 2.97 28.22
CA VAL A 22 13.84 3.81 27.10
C VAL A 22 13.20 2.91 26.04
N ARG A 23 11.91 3.09 25.78
CA ARG A 23 11.17 2.29 24.79
C ARG A 23 11.40 2.86 23.40
N LEU A 24 12.19 2.16 22.59
CA LEU A 24 12.48 2.50 21.20
C LEU A 24 11.52 1.73 20.28
N CYS A 25 10.84 2.44 19.40
CA CYS A 25 10.11 1.78 18.32
C CYS A 25 11.06 1.28 17.23
N VAL A 26 10.90 0.02 16.84
CA VAL A 26 11.64 -0.62 15.76
C VAL A 26 10.67 -1.31 14.79
N THR A 27 11.04 -1.36 13.51
CA THR A 27 10.27 -2.07 12.47
C THR A 27 10.54 -3.59 12.54
N PRO A 28 9.87 -4.45 11.74
CA PRO A 28 10.03 -5.92 11.84
C PRO A 28 11.49 -6.41 11.73
N ALA A 29 12.29 -5.80 10.84
CA ALA A 29 13.72 -6.08 10.73
C ALA A 29 14.46 -5.72 12.03
N GLY A 30 14.16 -4.54 12.60
CA GLY A 30 14.74 -4.07 13.86
C GLY A 30 14.32 -4.90 15.07
N ALA A 31 13.09 -5.42 15.12
CA ALA A 31 12.64 -6.31 16.20
C ALA A 31 13.42 -7.62 16.20
N THR A 32 13.70 -8.17 15.01
CA THR A 32 14.55 -9.35 14.85
C THR A 32 15.98 -9.05 15.30
N ALA A 33 16.54 -7.93 14.85
CA ALA A 33 17.89 -7.48 15.19
C ALA A 33 18.06 -7.11 16.68
N CYS A 34 17.00 -6.67 17.35
CA CYS A 34 17.06 -6.23 18.74
C CYS A 34 17.40 -7.36 19.72
N LYS A 35 17.13 -8.62 19.36
CA LYS A 35 17.62 -9.76 20.17
C LYS A 35 19.15 -9.74 20.31
N GLY A 36 19.84 -9.46 19.21
CA GLY A 36 21.30 -9.29 19.20
C GLY A 36 21.78 -8.10 20.01
N LEU A 37 21.04 -6.98 20.00
CA LEU A 37 21.33 -5.84 20.89
C LEU A 37 21.28 -6.25 22.36
N VAL A 38 20.23 -6.97 22.77
CA VAL A 38 20.04 -7.41 24.16
C VAL A 38 21.15 -8.38 24.58
N GLU A 39 21.49 -9.35 23.73
CA GLU A 39 22.59 -10.31 23.97
C GLU A 39 23.94 -9.60 24.10
N ASP A 40 24.20 -8.62 23.23
CA ASP A 40 25.44 -7.83 23.21
C ASP A 40 25.56 -6.82 24.35
N SER A 41 24.45 -6.42 24.96
CA SER A 41 24.39 -5.37 25.99
C SER A 41 24.95 -5.79 27.36
N SER A 42 25.31 -7.07 27.52
CA SER A 42 25.82 -7.66 28.76
C SER A 42 27.04 -6.94 29.38
N PRO A 43 27.96 -6.32 28.62
CA PRO A 43 29.03 -5.47 29.17
C PRO A 43 28.67 -3.97 29.30
N ALA A 44 27.67 -3.46 28.57
CA ALA A 44 27.39 -2.03 28.40
C ALA A 44 26.25 -1.48 29.27
N SER A 45 25.47 -2.35 29.93
CA SER A 45 24.30 -1.96 30.76
C SER A 45 23.32 -1.03 30.03
N LEU A 46 23.01 -1.35 28.77
CA LEU A 46 22.03 -0.59 27.98
C LEU A 46 20.64 -0.77 28.57
N ASN A 47 19.93 0.35 28.75
CA ASN A 47 18.58 0.42 29.30
C ASN A 47 17.59 0.80 28.19
N LEU A 48 17.63 0.05 27.09
CA LEU A 48 16.80 0.23 25.89
C LEU A 48 15.87 -0.97 25.70
N VAL A 49 14.59 -0.72 25.45
CA VAL A 49 13.59 -1.76 25.17
C VAL A 49 13.03 -1.55 23.78
N CYS A 50 13.19 -2.53 22.89
CA CYS A 50 12.59 -2.45 21.56
C CYS A 50 11.11 -2.82 21.59
N VAL A 51 10.30 -1.99 20.94
CA VAL A 51 8.87 -2.22 20.75
C VAL A 51 8.61 -2.31 19.25
N LEU A 52 7.98 -3.40 18.80
CA LEU A 52 7.65 -3.60 17.40
C LEU A 52 6.57 -2.61 16.96
N GLY A 53 6.86 -1.86 15.89
CA GLY A 53 5.88 -1.20 15.03
C GLY A 53 5.88 -1.88 13.66
N ASN A 54 4.73 -1.92 12.98
CA ASN A 54 4.64 -2.50 11.64
C ASN A 54 5.53 -1.75 10.63
N ASP A 55 5.62 -0.42 10.80
CA ASP A 55 6.42 0.50 10.02
C ASP A 55 6.62 1.80 10.81
N ARG A 56 7.30 2.79 10.21
CA ARG A 56 7.59 4.08 10.84
C ARG A 56 6.34 4.95 11.01
N TYR A 57 5.32 4.80 10.18
CA TYR A 57 4.03 5.46 10.42
C TYR A 57 3.37 4.92 11.69
N ASP A 58 3.32 3.60 11.87
CA ASP A 58 2.83 2.94 13.08
C ASP A 58 3.67 3.34 14.31
N CYS A 59 5.00 3.37 14.18
CA CYS A 59 5.87 3.88 15.25
C CYS A 59 5.52 5.32 15.66
N LEU A 60 5.23 6.20 14.70
CA LEU A 60 4.83 7.58 14.99
C LEU A 60 3.49 7.66 15.75
N GLN A 61 2.52 6.81 15.39
CA GLN A 61 1.28 6.66 16.15
C GLN A 61 1.54 6.18 17.58
N LYS A 62 2.38 5.15 17.74
CA LYS A 62 2.76 4.60 19.05
C LYS A 62 3.49 5.60 19.94
N VAL A 63 4.32 6.49 19.35
CA VAL A 63 4.93 7.60 20.08
C VAL A 63 3.82 8.48 20.66
N MET A 64 2.78 8.81 19.90
CA MET A 64 1.69 9.65 20.41
C MET A 64 0.79 8.93 21.41
N GLN A 65 0.58 7.64 21.24
CA GLN A 65 -0.21 6.79 22.14
C GLN A 65 0.49 6.42 23.45
N LYS A 66 1.74 6.87 23.65
CA LYS A 66 2.59 6.57 24.83
C LYS A 66 3.02 5.12 24.95
N GLU A 67 2.91 4.33 23.88
CA GLU A 67 3.39 2.94 23.83
C GLU A 67 4.93 2.87 23.72
N VAL A 68 5.53 3.88 23.09
CA VAL A 68 6.98 4.04 22.95
C VAL A 68 7.41 5.45 23.35
N ASP A 69 8.69 5.65 23.60
CA ASP A 69 9.26 6.92 24.05
C ASP A 69 9.94 7.69 22.92
N VAL A 70 10.55 6.98 21.96
CA VAL A 70 11.32 7.57 20.87
C VAL A 70 11.28 6.69 19.62
N MET A 71 11.47 7.31 18.45
CA MET A 71 11.70 6.61 17.18
C MET A 71 12.73 7.37 16.32
N ALA A 72 13.39 6.65 15.41
CA ALA A 72 14.19 7.25 14.35
C ALA A 72 13.27 7.82 13.25
N ALA A 73 13.62 8.99 12.72
CA ALA A 73 12.83 9.73 11.74
C ALA A 73 13.74 10.36 10.67
N ALA A 74 13.45 10.10 9.40
CA ALA A 74 14.02 10.88 8.30
C ALA A 74 13.34 12.27 8.24
N PRO A 75 13.90 13.26 7.52
CA PRO A 75 13.27 14.58 7.39
C PRO A 75 11.81 14.54 6.92
N GLU A 76 11.46 13.60 6.04
CA GLU A 76 10.08 13.40 5.60
C GLU A 76 9.16 12.83 6.69
N ASP A 77 9.70 12.04 7.64
CA ASP A 77 8.92 11.56 8.80
C ASP A 77 8.70 12.69 9.81
N VAL A 78 9.68 13.59 9.96
CA VAL A 78 9.52 14.81 10.76
C VAL A 78 8.46 15.73 10.13
N PHE A 79 8.42 15.83 8.80
CA PHE A 79 7.36 16.54 8.10
C PHE A 79 5.99 15.92 8.37
N LEU A 80 5.88 14.59 8.26
CA LEU A 80 4.65 13.89 8.59
C LEU A 80 4.23 14.13 10.06
N ALA A 81 5.16 14.07 11.01
CA ALA A 81 4.89 14.36 12.41
C ALA A 81 4.39 15.81 12.61
N ARG A 82 4.92 16.78 11.87
CA ARG A 82 4.42 18.17 11.85
C ARG A 82 2.96 18.22 11.39
N GLU A 83 2.63 17.56 10.27
CA GLU A 83 1.27 17.58 9.72
C GLU A 83 0.24 16.92 10.64
N LEU A 84 0.63 15.86 11.36
CA LEU A 84 -0.27 15.12 12.23
C LEU A 84 -0.40 15.71 13.64
N TYR A 85 0.72 16.19 14.19
CA TYR A 85 0.84 16.47 15.63
C TYR A 85 1.40 17.85 15.94
N ASN A 86 1.92 18.56 14.94
CA ASN A 86 2.51 19.88 15.07
C ASN A 86 3.54 19.94 16.21
N ASP A 87 3.32 20.80 17.22
CA ASP A 87 4.24 21.00 18.34
C ASP A 87 4.14 19.93 19.45
N GLN A 88 3.30 18.91 19.30
CA GLN A 88 3.21 17.81 20.27
C GLN A 88 4.36 16.80 20.15
N ILE A 89 5.16 16.89 19.08
CA ILE A 89 6.39 16.12 18.86
C ILE A 89 7.56 17.09 18.81
N HIS A 90 8.70 16.73 19.38
CA HIS A 90 9.96 17.45 19.23
C HIS A 90 11.07 16.55 18.68
N VAL A 91 11.99 17.14 17.93
CA VAL A 91 13.26 16.53 17.55
C VAL A 91 14.24 16.67 18.72
N LEU A 92 14.67 15.54 19.27
CA LEU A 92 15.56 15.49 20.45
C LEU A 92 17.04 15.47 20.05
N ALA A 93 17.35 14.77 18.96
CA ALA A 93 18.72 14.57 18.51
C ALA A 93 18.78 14.21 17.03
N GLU A 94 19.98 14.25 16.47
CA GLU A 94 20.31 13.87 15.10
C GLU A 94 21.32 12.73 15.09
N THR A 95 21.20 11.86 14.11
CA THR A 95 22.24 10.89 13.74
C THR A 95 23.13 11.53 12.67
N ARG A 96 24.36 11.86 13.04
CA ARG A 96 25.38 12.42 12.13
C ARG A 96 26.48 11.41 11.87
N LEU A 97 27.09 11.44 10.70
CA LEU A 97 28.31 10.66 10.45
C LEU A 97 29.43 11.14 11.37
N ALA A 98 30.25 10.22 11.88
CA ALA A 98 31.31 10.57 12.83
C ALA A 98 32.33 11.57 12.25
N GLU A 99 32.65 11.42 10.96
CA GLU A 99 33.54 12.31 10.20
C GLU A 99 32.92 13.69 9.91
N GLU A 100 31.59 13.78 9.84
CA GLU A 100 30.82 15.01 9.56
C GLU A 100 30.05 15.50 10.80
N LYS A 101 30.48 15.13 12.01
CA LYS A 101 29.73 15.41 13.26
C LYS A 101 29.46 16.89 13.52
N ASN A 102 30.32 17.76 12.99
CA ASN A 102 30.23 19.21 13.15
C ASN A 102 29.40 19.88 12.04
N GLU A 103 29.03 19.14 10.99
CA GLU A 103 28.23 19.67 9.89
C GLU A 103 26.78 19.87 10.33
N ALA A 104 26.25 21.07 10.08
CA ALA A 104 24.89 21.43 10.47
C ALA A 104 23.83 20.57 9.77
N TRP A 105 24.12 20.11 8.55
CA TRP A 105 23.18 19.37 7.70
C TRP A 105 23.90 18.25 6.96
N ARG A 106 23.14 17.24 6.51
CA ARG A 106 23.68 16.07 5.79
C ARG A 106 24.32 16.44 4.45
N TYR A 107 23.75 17.43 3.77
CA TYR A 107 24.40 18.10 2.63
C TYR A 107 23.65 19.37 2.26
N MET A 108 24.36 20.30 1.64
CA MET A 108 23.81 21.53 1.05
C MET A 108 23.60 21.36 -0.46
N GLY A 109 22.41 21.68 -0.95
CA GLY A 109 22.10 21.78 -2.38
C GLY A 109 22.52 23.14 -2.94
N VAL A 110 23.29 23.13 -4.02
CA VAL A 110 23.93 24.33 -4.59
C VAL A 110 23.75 24.40 -6.10
N ALA A 111 23.81 25.62 -6.64
CA ALA A 111 23.96 25.89 -8.07
C ALA A 111 25.42 26.27 -8.37
N VAL A 112 26.08 25.49 -9.22
CA VAL A 112 27.39 25.84 -9.77
C VAL A 112 27.18 26.42 -11.16
N VAL A 113 27.66 27.64 -11.41
CA VAL A 113 27.40 28.35 -12.67
C VAL A 113 28.68 28.75 -13.38
N ARG A 114 28.63 28.89 -14.70
CA ARG A 114 29.68 29.57 -15.48
C ARG A 114 29.54 31.08 -15.35
N ARG A 115 30.61 31.73 -14.87
CA ARG A 115 30.61 33.17 -14.62
C ARG A 115 30.42 34.01 -15.88
N ASN A 116 30.87 33.55 -17.04
CA ASN A 116 30.71 34.28 -18.30
C ASN A 116 29.28 34.18 -18.88
N LYS A 117 28.42 33.34 -18.30
CA LYS A 117 27.04 33.10 -18.76
C LYS A 117 26.00 33.59 -17.77
N ILE A 118 26.22 33.32 -16.48
CA ILE A 118 25.28 33.64 -15.41
C ILE A 118 25.89 34.71 -14.51
N LYS A 119 25.16 35.81 -14.29
CA LYS A 119 25.53 36.91 -13.37
C LYS A 119 24.53 37.08 -12.23
N SER A 120 23.33 36.56 -12.38
CA SER A 120 22.21 36.66 -11.46
C SER A 120 21.25 35.47 -11.60
N VAL A 121 20.27 35.36 -10.70
CA VAL A 121 19.23 34.31 -10.79
C VAL A 121 18.41 34.44 -12.07
N ALA A 122 18.12 35.67 -12.53
CA ALA A 122 17.33 35.92 -13.74
C ALA A 122 18.00 35.37 -15.02
N ASP A 123 19.33 35.26 -15.04
CA ASP A 123 20.07 34.72 -16.18
C ASP A 123 19.91 33.19 -16.32
N LEU A 124 19.31 32.52 -15.33
CA LEU A 124 18.98 31.09 -15.44
C LEU A 124 17.89 30.84 -16.49
N ARG A 125 17.06 31.84 -16.81
CA ARG A 125 16.04 31.73 -17.86
C ARG A 125 16.69 31.55 -19.22
N GLY A 126 16.35 30.47 -19.92
CA GLY A 126 16.91 30.09 -21.22
C GLY A 126 18.32 29.49 -21.14
N SER A 127 18.87 29.31 -19.93
CA SER A 127 20.20 28.72 -19.74
C SER A 127 20.22 27.21 -20.02
N LYS A 128 21.43 26.66 -20.20
CA LYS A 128 21.68 25.22 -20.28
C LYS A 128 21.86 24.62 -18.88
N SER A 129 20.93 23.80 -18.42
CA SER A 129 20.93 23.30 -17.05
C SER A 129 21.25 21.81 -16.90
N CYS A 130 22.04 21.47 -15.89
CA CYS A 130 22.47 20.11 -15.59
C CYS A 130 21.94 19.69 -14.22
N HIS A 131 21.20 18.59 -14.15
CA HIS A 131 20.51 18.16 -12.95
C HIS A 131 20.94 16.75 -12.55
N THR A 132 21.01 16.47 -11.25
CA THR A 132 21.35 15.11 -10.78
C THR A 132 20.34 14.04 -11.19
N GLY A 133 19.12 14.45 -11.54
CA GLY A 133 18.02 13.60 -11.96
C GLY A 133 16.66 14.08 -11.45
N TYR A 134 15.59 13.69 -12.14
CA TYR A 134 14.21 14.01 -11.79
C TYR A 134 13.85 13.50 -10.39
N ALA A 135 13.01 14.24 -9.65
CA ALA A 135 12.57 13.94 -8.28
C ALA A 135 13.70 13.78 -7.22
N ARG A 136 14.96 14.05 -7.56
CA ARG A 136 16.09 14.05 -6.59
C ARG A 136 16.18 15.37 -5.86
N ASN A 137 16.62 15.34 -4.60
CA ASN A 137 16.67 16.54 -3.77
C ASN A 137 17.55 17.67 -4.35
N ALA A 138 18.86 17.46 -4.46
CA ALA A 138 19.79 18.53 -4.85
C ALA A 138 19.63 18.99 -6.31
N GLY A 139 19.28 18.06 -7.21
CA GLY A 139 19.15 18.36 -8.64
C GLY A 139 17.76 18.74 -9.10
N TRP A 140 16.69 18.49 -8.35
CA TRP A 140 15.32 18.76 -8.78
C TRP A 140 14.47 19.39 -7.69
N ASN A 141 14.20 18.70 -6.57
CA ASN A 141 13.24 19.18 -5.58
C ASN A 141 13.65 20.53 -4.97
N ILE A 142 14.94 20.72 -4.67
CA ILE A 142 15.48 22.00 -4.16
C ILE A 142 15.38 23.10 -5.23
N PRO A 143 16.03 22.99 -6.41
CA PRO A 143 16.00 24.08 -7.39
C PRO A 143 14.59 24.39 -7.87
N PHE A 144 13.79 23.37 -8.19
CA PHE A 144 12.46 23.56 -8.75
C PHE A 144 11.53 24.27 -7.75
N SER A 145 11.46 23.80 -6.50
CA SER A 145 10.55 24.38 -5.50
C SER A 145 10.95 25.79 -5.09
N HIS A 146 12.26 26.07 -4.97
CA HIS A 146 12.74 27.40 -4.59
C HIS A 146 12.66 28.40 -5.75
N LEU A 147 12.88 27.98 -7.00
CA LEU A 147 12.65 28.85 -8.16
C LEU A 147 11.16 29.17 -8.34
N LEU A 148 10.26 28.23 -8.03
CA LEU A 148 8.82 28.49 -7.97
C LEU A 148 8.46 29.49 -6.87
N GLU A 149 8.96 29.31 -5.64
CA GLU A 149 8.69 30.23 -4.52
C GLU A 149 9.17 31.66 -4.83
N LYS A 150 10.27 31.81 -5.56
CA LYS A 150 10.81 33.10 -5.99
C LYS A 150 10.09 33.70 -7.22
N GLY A 151 9.17 32.97 -7.85
CA GLY A 151 8.45 33.40 -9.05
C GLY A 151 9.28 33.38 -10.34
N GLU A 152 10.46 32.74 -10.32
CA GLU A 152 11.33 32.61 -11.49
C GLU A 152 10.75 31.59 -12.50
N ILE A 153 10.35 30.43 -11.97
CA ILE A 153 9.55 29.44 -12.69
C ILE A 153 8.07 29.73 -12.38
N ASN A 154 7.21 29.62 -13.39
CA ASN A 154 5.77 29.78 -13.24
C ASN A 154 5.05 28.55 -13.80
N LEU A 155 4.06 28.06 -13.07
CA LEU A 155 3.19 26.97 -13.52
C LEU A 155 2.04 27.54 -14.36
N ASP A 156 1.76 26.92 -15.50
CA ASP A 156 0.55 27.20 -16.28
C ASP A 156 -0.61 26.34 -15.76
N CYS A 157 -1.42 26.91 -14.87
CA CYS A 157 -2.58 26.24 -14.29
C CYS A 157 -3.87 26.40 -15.10
N THR A 158 -3.80 26.92 -16.33
CA THR A 158 -4.99 27.11 -17.19
C THR A 158 -5.34 25.88 -18.00
N GLN A 159 -4.36 25.02 -18.27
CA GLN A 159 -4.50 23.78 -19.02
C GLN A 159 -4.56 22.59 -18.07
N ARG A 160 -5.49 21.65 -18.32
CA ARG A 160 -5.53 20.38 -17.60
C ARG A 160 -4.41 19.48 -18.11
N MET A 161 -3.49 19.09 -17.24
CA MET A 161 -2.45 18.08 -17.46
C MET A 161 -2.13 17.38 -16.13
N THR A 162 -1.26 16.36 -16.16
CA THR A 162 -0.85 15.70 -14.91
C THR A 162 0.06 16.61 -14.08
N VAL A 163 0.16 16.38 -12.77
CA VAL A 163 1.07 17.14 -11.88
C VAL A 163 2.51 17.04 -12.38
N VAL A 164 2.94 15.85 -12.79
CA VAL A 164 4.27 15.61 -13.37
C VAL A 164 4.46 16.45 -14.63
N GLU A 165 3.45 16.48 -15.52
CA GLU A 165 3.53 17.21 -16.77
C GLU A 165 3.55 18.73 -16.55
N HIS A 166 2.81 19.27 -15.58
CA HIS A 166 2.92 20.68 -15.19
C HIS A 166 4.35 21.04 -14.81
N ASP A 167 5.01 20.19 -14.02
CA ASP A 167 6.38 20.45 -13.56
C ASP A 167 7.37 20.42 -14.73
N LEU A 168 7.26 19.42 -15.60
CA LEU A 168 8.10 19.26 -16.78
C LEU A 168 7.88 20.41 -17.77
N LYS A 169 6.63 20.81 -18.04
CA LYS A 169 6.31 21.93 -18.91
C LYS A 169 6.90 23.24 -18.39
N ALA A 170 6.79 23.48 -17.08
CA ALA A 170 7.35 24.68 -16.45
C ALA A 170 8.88 24.71 -16.53
N ALA A 171 9.55 23.59 -16.23
CA ALA A 171 11.00 23.48 -16.38
C ALA A 171 11.45 23.62 -17.84
N SER A 172 10.75 22.96 -18.77
CA SER A 172 11.00 23.00 -20.21
C SER A 172 10.84 24.40 -20.79
N SER A 173 9.89 25.19 -20.29
CA SER A 173 9.67 26.58 -20.70
C SER A 173 10.66 27.56 -20.07
N TYR A 174 11.26 27.20 -18.93
CA TYR A 174 12.18 28.05 -18.20
C TYR A 174 13.63 27.88 -18.65
N PHE A 175 14.10 26.64 -18.82
CA PHE A 175 15.46 26.33 -19.28
C PHE A 175 15.48 26.15 -20.80
N GLY A 176 16.60 26.55 -21.44
CA GLY A 176 16.74 26.41 -22.90
C GLY A 176 16.93 24.94 -23.27
N LEU A 177 18.03 24.35 -22.80
CA LEU A 177 18.35 22.93 -22.92
C LEU A 177 18.73 22.40 -21.55
N ALA A 178 18.43 21.14 -21.24
CA ALA A 178 18.83 20.55 -19.98
C ALA A 178 19.22 19.08 -20.10
N CYS A 179 19.84 18.58 -19.03
CA CYS A 179 19.88 17.15 -18.73
C CYS A 179 19.18 16.91 -17.38
N ILE A 180 18.02 16.28 -17.43
CA ILE A 180 17.22 15.86 -16.28
C ILE A 180 16.99 14.35 -16.35
N PRO A 181 18.01 13.54 -16.02
CA PRO A 181 17.95 12.10 -16.19
C PRO A 181 17.02 11.44 -15.18
N GLY A 182 16.57 10.23 -15.51
CA GLY A 182 15.79 9.37 -14.62
C GLY A 182 14.33 9.23 -15.01
N ASP A 183 13.58 8.49 -14.21
CA ASP A 183 12.19 8.14 -14.52
C ASP A 183 11.26 9.29 -14.12
N TRP A 184 10.71 9.96 -15.11
CA TRP A 184 9.77 11.08 -14.96
C TRP A 184 8.37 10.56 -14.61
N ALA A 185 8.01 9.40 -15.17
CA ALA A 185 6.87 8.60 -14.76
C ALA A 185 7.33 7.17 -14.41
N PRO A 186 6.61 6.46 -13.52
CA PRO A 186 7.00 5.12 -13.07
C PRO A 186 6.82 4.03 -14.13
N ASP A 187 5.98 4.25 -15.15
CA ASP A 187 5.87 3.32 -16.28
C ASP A 187 6.57 3.86 -17.54
N ASN A 188 7.25 2.95 -18.23
CA ASN A 188 8.10 3.27 -19.39
C ASN A 188 7.34 3.94 -20.55
N GLU A 189 6.05 3.66 -20.72
CA GLU A 189 5.28 4.19 -21.85
C GLU A 189 4.96 5.67 -21.64
N THR A 190 4.45 6.01 -20.46
CA THR A 190 4.16 7.39 -20.08
C THR A 190 5.45 8.20 -19.95
N ASP A 191 6.49 7.60 -19.38
CA ASP A 191 7.82 8.22 -19.28
C ASP A 191 8.39 8.58 -20.67
N PHE A 192 8.35 7.65 -21.62
CA PHE A 192 8.80 7.89 -23.00
C PHE A 192 7.98 8.99 -23.69
N LYS A 193 6.66 9.01 -23.50
CA LYS A 193 5.77 10.05 -24.05
C LYS A 193 6.15 11.44 -23.53
N LEU A 194 6.40 11.56 -22.22
CA LEU A 194 6.83 12.82 -21.60
C LEU A 194 8.22 13.25 -22.09
N LYS A 195 9.20 12.34 -22.14
CA LYS A 195 10.54 12.63 -22.67
C LYS A 195 10.52 13.09 -24.13
N LYS A 196 9.65 12.51 -24.94
CA LYS A 196 9.45 12.94 -26.33
C LYS A 196 8.81 14.33 -26.41
N ALA A 197 7.84 14.63 -25.57
CA ALA A 197 7.14 15.92 -25.54
C ALA A 197 8.05 17.07 -25.05
N TYR A 198 8.89 16.80 -24.05
CA TYR A 198 9.79 17.77 -23.41
C TYR A 198 11.27 17.43 -23.66
N ASN A 199 11.60 17.12 -24.92
CA ASN A 199 12.93 16.62 -25.31
C ASN A 199 14.10 17.58 -25.01
N ASN A 200 13.82 18.88 -24.88
CA ASN A 200 14.82 19.87 -24.52
C ASN A 200 15.40 19.58 -23.12
N LEU A 201 14.64 18.93 -22.24
CA LEU A 201 15.08 18.56 -20.90
C LEU A 201 16.05 17.36 -20.85
N CYS A 202 16.22 16.66 -21.98
CA CYS A 202 17.15 15.53 -22.12
C CYS A 202 18.30 15.81 -23.10
N THR A 203 18.25 16.92 -23.85
CA THR A 203 19.18 17.21 -24.95
C THR A 203 20.64 17.27 -24.50
N MET A 204 20.90 17.68 -23.25
CA MET A 204 22.26 17.79 -22.73
C MET A 204 22.76 16.50 -22.08
N CYS A 205 21.95 15.44 -21.98
CA CYS A 205 22.38 14.18 -21.36
C CYS A 205 23.35 13.40 -22.26
N GLY A 206 24.10 12.45 -21.68
CA GLY A 206 25.03 11.62 -22.43
C GLY A 206 24.33 10.77 -23.50
N ASN A 207 23.12 10.28 -23.19
CA ASN A 207 22.21 9.69 -24.16
C ASN A 207 20.83 10.39 -24.11
N PRO A 208 20.60 11.40 -24.96
CA PRO A 208 19.35 12.16 -24.97
C PRO A 208 18.09 11.34 -25.27
N GLU A 209 18.19 10.23 -26.01
CA GLU A 209 17.04 9.38 -26.32
C GLU A 209 16.58 8.56 -25.11
N ARG A 210 17.53 8.16 -24.25
CA ARG A 210 17.26 7.35 -23.06
C ARG A 210 17.02 8.20 -21.82
N CYS A 211 17.93 9.14 -21.52
CA CYS A 211 17.79 10.14 -20.46
C CYS A 211 17.37 9.53 -19.10
N ASP A 212 18.01 8.45 -18.68
CA ASP A 212 17.60 7.65 -17.52
C ASP A 212 18.63 7.69 -16.37
N ASN A 213 18.37 6.95 -15.30
CA ASN A 213 19.17 7.04 -14.07
C ASN A 213 20.62 6.55 -14.21
N VAL A 214 20.97 5.86 -15.30
CA VAL A 214 22.33 5.37 -15.57
C VAL A 214 23.08 6.22 -16.58
N ASP A 215 22.49 7.34 -17.00
CA ASP A 215 23.15 8.32 -17.87
C ASP A 215 24.45 8.83 -17.24
N GLU A 216 25.46 9.08 -18.06
CA GLU A 216 26.77 9.52 -17.58
C GLU A 216 26.71 10.90 -16.89
N HIS A 217 25.68 11.69 -17.20
CA HIS A 217 25.40 12.99 -16.60
C HIS A 217 24.40 12.91 -15.44
N ALA A 218 23.96 11.71 -15.05
CA ALA A 218 23.15 11.49 -13.86
C ALA A 218 23.98 11.56 -12.57
N GLY A 219 23.33 11.91 -11.46
CA GLY A 219 23.99 12.01 -10.16
C GLY A 219 24.72 13.32 -9.90
N TYR A 220 25.29 13.40 -8.69
CA TYR A 220 25.93 14.62 -8.21
C TYR A 220 27.15 15.01 -9.05
N GLU A 221 27.95 14.01 -9.43
CA GLU A 221 29.13 14.21 -10.27
C GLU A 221 28.75 14.34 -11.76
N GLY A 222 27.80 13.54 -12.25
CA GLY A 222 27.33 13.64 -13.63
C GLY A 222 26.75 15.01 -13.97
N ALA A 223 26.04 15.66 -13.03
CA ALA A 223 25.58 17.04 -13.23
C ALA A 223 26.74 18.03 -13.41
N LEU A 224 27.86 17.84 -12.69
CA LEU A 224 29.07 18.66 -12.84
C LEU A 224 29.81 18.32 -14.15
N ARG A 225 29.81 17.04 -14.55
CA ARG A 225 30.31 16.59 -15.85
C ARG A 225 29.58 17.26 -17.00
N CYS A 226 28.24 17.28 -16.97
CA CYS A 226 27.40 18.00 -17.92
C CYS A 226 27.76 19.51 -18.00
N LEU A 227 28.00 20.16 -16.86
CA LEU A 227 28.41 21.57 -16.82
C LEU A 227 29.76 21.82 -17.49
N VAL A 228 30.73 20.95 -17.22
CA VAL A 228 32.11 21.14 -17.70
C VAL A 228 32.28 20.64 -19.12
N GLU A 229 31.91 19.38 -19.39
CA GLU A 229 32.21 18.65 -20.62
C GLU A 229 31.17 18.90 -21.73
N SER A 230 29.89 19.08 -21.37
CA SER A 230 28.82 19.39 -22.34
C SER A 230 28.51 20.88 -22.46
N HIS A 231 29.37 21.74 -21.89
CA HIS A 231 29.20 23.19 -21.91
C HIS A 231 27.83 23.66 -21.38
N GLY A 232 27.38 23.07 -20.26
CA GLY A 232 26.27 23.62 -19.47
C GLY A 232 26.61 25.00 -18.89
N ASP A 233 25.57 25.74 -18.52
CA ASP A 233 25.67 27.06 -17.90
C ASP A 233 25.49 26.99 -16.38
N VAL A 234 24.67 26.04 -15.91
CA VAL A 234 24.40 25.76 -14.48
C VAL A 234 24.33 24.26 -14.20
N ALA A 235 24.92 23.81 -13.09
CA ALA A 235 24.70 22.50 -12.51
C ALA A 235 24.08 22.60 -11.11
N TRP A 236 23.03 21.80 -10.90
CA TRP A 236 22.39 21.63 -9.61
C TRP A 236 22.90 20.34 -8.96
N THR A 237 23.62 20.48 -7.85
CA THR A 237 24.28 19.36 -7.17
C THR A 237 24.44 19.63 -5.67
N LYS A 238 25.21 18.81 -4.96
CA LYS A 238 25.57 19.04 -3.55
C LYS A 238 26.97 19.64 -3.42
N LEU A 239 27.17 20.48 -2.40
CA LEU A 239 28.45 21.17 -2.18
C LEU A 239 29.66 20.21 -2.10
N SER A 240 29.55 19.09 -1.37
CA SER A 240 30.64 18.14 -1.23
C SER A 240 31.09 17.51 -2.56
N ALA A 241 30.16 17.34 -3.52
CA ALA A 241 30.50 16.85 -4.85
C ALA A 241 31.26 17.90 -5.67
N VAL A 242 30.94 19.19 -5.51
CA VAL A 242 31.68 20.30 -6.14
C VAL A 242 33.14 20.27 -5.69
N SER A 243 33.37 20.23 -4.37
CA SER A 243 34.72 20.19 -3.82
C SER A 243 35.51 18.97 -4.29
N GLN A 244 34.88 17.80 -4.39
CA GLN A 244 35.56 16.58 -4.85
C GLN A 244 35.89 16.63 -6.34
N TYR A 245 34.94 17.05 -7.18
CA TYR A 245 35.08 17.05 -8.63
C TYR A 245 36.16 18.03 -9.12
N PHE A 246 36.14 19.28 -8.63
CA PHE A 246 37.14 20.27 -9.05
C PHE A 246 38.53 20.02 -8.46
N LYS A 247 38.64 19.27 -7.34
CA LYS A 247 39.93 18.80 -6.83
C LYS A 247 40.54 17.70 -7.70
N SER A 248 39.73 16.80 -8.27
CA SER A 248 40.22 15.71 -9.11
C SER A 248 40.50 16.14 -10.56
N LYS A 249 39.99 17.30 -10.98
CA LYS A 249 40.09 17.84 -12.35
C LYS A 249 40.93 19.11 -12.40
N SER A 250 42.24 18.98 -12.13
CA SER A 250 43.18 20.12 -12.06
C SER A 250 43.30 20.92 -13.37
N GLU A 251 42.92 20.32 -14.50
CA GLU A 251 42.90 20.94 -15.82
C GLU A 251 41.72 21.91 -16.02
N VAL A 252 40.70 21.86 -15.15
CA VAL A 252 39.53 22.74 -15.24
C VAL A 252 39.76 23.97 -14.36
N SER A 253 39.77 25.15 -14.99
CA SER A 253 39.92 26.41 -14.26
C SER A 253 38.73 26.67 -13.34
N THR A 254 38.95 26.67 -12.02
CA THR A 254 37.91 26.93 -11.03
C THR A 254 37.40 28.37 -11.05
N THR A 255 38.20 29.31 -11.58
CA THR A 255 37.83 30.73 -11.69
C THR A 255 36.75 30.99 -12.74
N ASP A 256 36.54 30.06 -13.68
CA ASP A 256 35.47 30.14 -14.67
C ASP A 256 34.08 29.88 -14.06
N PHE A 257 34.05 29.31 -12.85
CA PHE A 257 32.86 28.86 -12.16
C PHE A 257 32.64 29.59 -10.84
N GLY A 258 31.40 29.53 -10.33
CA GLY A 258 31.05 30.06 -9.02
C GLY A 258 29.77 29.44 -8.47
N LEU A 259 29.52 29.66 -7.18
CA LEU A 259 28.30 29.27 -6.49
C LEU A 259 27.27 30.38 -6.62
N LEU A 260 26.17 30.13 -7.33
CA LEU A 260 25.05 31.06 -7.44
C LEU A 260 24.17 30.96 -6.19
N CYS A 261 24.11 32.04 -5.43
CA CYS A 261 23.31 32.17 -4.22
C CYS A 261 21.84 32.51 -4.54
N PRO A 262 20.88 32.16 -3.65
CA PRO A 262 19.47 32.53 -3.82
C PRO A 262 19.21 34.05 -3.87
N ASP A 263 20.15 34.86 -3.38
CA ASP A 263 20.09 36.33 -3.45
C ASP A 263 20.78 36.93 -4.68
N GLY A 264 21.26 36.08 -5.61
CA GLY A 264 21.89 36.49 -6.87
C GLY A 264 23.39 36.71 -6.80
N ARG A 265 24.03 36.67 -5.62
CA ARG A 265 25.49 36.73 -5.52
C ARG A 265 26.13 35.48 -6.14
N ILE A 266 27.34 35.63 -6.67
CA ILE A 266 28.15 34.51 -7.14
C ILE A 266 29.44 34.46 -6.32
N LEU A 267 29.58 33.42 -5.51
CA LEU A 267 30.75 33.19 -4.65
C LEU A 267 31.76 32.26 -5.33
N ASP A 268 33.01 32.30 -4.87
CA ASP A 268 34.04 31.36 -5.29
C ASP A 268 33.74 29.95 -4.80
N LEU A 269 34.18 28.92 -5.54
CA LEU A 269 33.90 27.52 -5.21
C LEU A 269 34.59 27.06 -3.92
N ASP A 270 35.70 27.70 -3.55
CA ASP A 270 36.51 27.42 -2.36
C ASP A 270 36.25 28.39 -1.20
N THR A 271 35.15 29.17 -1.28
CA THR A 271 34.77 30.11 -0.22
C THR A 271 34.58 29.40 1.13
N THR A 272 35.02 30.05 2.20
CA THR A 272 34.86 29.54 3.58
C THR A 272 33.43 29.66 4.12
N LYS A 273 32.58 30.44 3.45
CA LYS A 273 31.17 30.65 3.80
C LYS A 273 30.29 30.45 2.57
N PRO A 274 30.12 29.20 2.10
CA PRO A 274 29.33 28.90 0.92
C PRO A 274 27.87 29.21 1.16
N CYS A 275 27.20 29.76 0.14
CA CYS A 275 25.76 29.85 0.11
C CYS A 275 25.16 28.56 -0.46
N HIS A 276 23.88 28.32 -0.18
CA HIS A 276 23.14 27.17 -0.65
C HIS A 276 21.67 27.56 -0.85
N TRP A 277 20.96 26.77 -1.66
CA TRP A 277 19.53 26.99 -1.93
C TRP A 277 18.65 26.34 -0.86
N ALA A 278 19.02 25.14 -0.43
CA ALA A 278 18.48 24.48 0.74
C ALA A 278 19.47 23.41 1.20
N ALA A 279 19.28 22.87 2.40
CA ALA A 279 20.05 21.76 2.91
C ALA A 279 19.15 20.57 3.24
N ARG A 280 19.67 19.35 3.09
CA ARG A 280 18.98 18.15 3.60
C ARG A 280 19.34 17.97 5.07
N PRO A 281 18.38 17.97 6.01
CA PRO A 281 18.67 17.68 7.40
C PRO A 281 19.21 16.26 7.59
N TRP A 282 19.88 16.06 8.72
CA TRP A 282 20.26 14.73 9.19
C TRP A 282 19.03 13.88 9.51
N ASN A 283 19.20 12.55 9.58
CA ASN A 283 18.18 11.72 10.21
C ASN A 283 18.13 12.07 11.70
N SER A 284 16.97 11.92 12.32
CA SER A 284 16.67 12.49 13.63
C SER A 284 15.98 11.48 14.55
N TRP A 285 15.88 11.85 15.82
CA TRP A 285 15.17 11.10 16.85
C TRP A 285 14.06 11.97 17.41
N ILE A 286 12.81 11.51 17.28
CA ILE A 286 11.63 12.27 17.67
C ILE A 286 10.92 11.62 18.87
N ALA A 287 10.37 12.46 19.73
CA ALA A 287 9.60 12.05 20.90
C ALA A 287 8.47 13.05 21.18
N ARG A 288 7.52 12.67 22.04
CA ARG A 288 6.49 13.59 22.54
C ARG A 288 7.12 14.81 23.21
N ALA A 289 6.64 15.99 22.87
CA ALA A 289 7.02 17.24 23.52
C ALA A 289 6.73 17.23 25.03
N SER A 290 5.70 16.48 25.46
CA SER A 290 5.35 16.32 26.87
C SER A 290 6.20 15.26 27.62
N ASN A 291 7.11 14.53 26.95
CA ASN A 291 7.95 13.54 27.62
C ASN A 291 8.96 14.25 28.53
N GLU A 292 9.00 13.95 29.83
CA GLU A 292 9.90 14.60 30.79
C GLU A 292 11.33 14.02 30.72
N ASN A 293 11.49 12.77 30.27
CA ASN A 293 12.76 12.05 30.25
C ASN A 293 13.59 12.28 28.95
N LYS A 294 13.47 13.43 28.29
CA LYS A 294 14.17 13.70 27.00
C LYS A 294 15.69 13.55 27.11
N LYS A 295 16.27 14.00 28.23
CA LYS A 295 17.72 13.88 28.49
C LYS A 295 18.15 12.42 28.66
N GLY A 296 17.36 11.61 29.37
CA GLY A 296 17.63 10.19 29.53
C GLY A 296 17.53 9.44 28.21
N ILE A 297 16.54 9.77 27.38
CA ILE A 297 16.42 9.22 26.01
C ILE A 297 17.68 9.51 25.20
N VAL A 298 18.10 10.78 25.11
CA VAL A 298 19.30 11.15 24.35
C VAL A 298 20.55 10.47 24.91
N SER A 299 20.70 10.40 26.24
CA SER A 299 21.83 9.70 26.86
C SER A 299 21.86 8.22 26.51
N GLU A 300 20.71 7.55 26.46
CA GLU A 300 20.64 6.12 26.16
C GLU A 300 20.89 5.84 24.68
N LEU A 301 20.39 6.71 23.79
CA LEU A 301 20.72 6.66 22.37
C LEU A 301 22.21 6.84 22.13
N THR A 302 22.89 7.77 22.83
CA THR A 302 24.33 7.96 22.70
C THR A 302 25.10 6.69 23.10
N LYS A 303 24.78 6.10 24.26
CA LYS A 303 25.41 4.85 24.70
C LYS A 303 25.18 3.71 23.71
N THR A 304 23.97 3.61 23.16
CA THR A 304 23.62 2.59 22.17
C THR A 304 24.40 2.81 20.87
N MET A 305 24.55 4.06 20.42
CA MET A 305 25.36 4.42 19.25
C MET A 305 26.84 4.06 19.44
N ASP A 306 27.41 4.33 20.62
CA ASP A 306 28.80 3.98 20.93
C ASP A 306 28.98 2.45 20.99
N ALA A 307 28.03 1.72 21.57
CA ALA A 307 28.03 0.27 21.65
C ALA A 307 27.92 -0.42 20.27
N ALA A 308 27.39 0.27 19.26
CA ALA A 308 27.25 -0.24 17.90
C ALA A 308 28.61 -0.43 17.19
N VAL A 309 29.68 0.23 17.66
CA VAL A 309 31.02 0.12 17.08
C VAL A 309 31.77 -1.05 17.73
N LEU A 310 32.31 -1.96 16.92
CA LEU A 310 33.12 -3.06 17.43
C LEU A 310 34.50 -2.53 17.87
N PRO A 311 35.02 -2.96 19.03
CA PRO A 311 36.36 -2.57 19.47
C PRO A 311 37.40 -3.22 18.57
N THR A 312 38.10 -2.43 17.74
CA THR A 312 39.24 -2.89 16.93
C THR A 312 40.38 -1.88 16.98
N GLU A 313 41.62 -2.34 16.75
CA GLU A 313 42.81 -1.48 16.66
C GLU A 313 42.92 -0.74 15.29
N SER A 314 41.91 -0.87 14.41
CA SER A 314 41.86 -0.26 13.07
C SER A 314 41.05 1.04 13.07
N GLU A 315 41.43 2.01 12.23
CA GLU A 315 40.70 3.28 12.04
C GLU A 315 39.28 3.10 11.46
N ALA A 316 38.96 1.93 10.89
CA ALA A 316 37.62 1.60 10.37
C ALA A 316 37.02 0.41 11.14
N SER A 317 36.66 0.65 12.40
CA SER A 317 35.97 -0.37 13.21
C SER A 317 34.61 -0.74 12.61
N PRO A 318 34.35 -2.04 12.34
CA PRO A 318 33.07 -2.47 11.78
C PRO A 318 31.91 -2.25 12.76
N LEU A 319 30.71 -2.05 12.22
CA LEU A 319 29.49 -1.95 13.02
C LEU A 319 28.96 -3.33 13.39
N ARG A 320 28.31 -3.42 14.56
CA ARG A 320 27.55 -4.60 14.97
C ARG A 320 26.37 -4.85 14.02
N PRO A 321 25.96 -6.11 13.78
CA PRO A 321 24.90 -6.43 12.82
C PRO A 321 23.57 -5.73 13.09
N TRP A 322 23.21 -5.53 14.36
CA TRP A 322 21.95 -4.90 14.74
C TRP A 322 21.91 -3.38 14.51
N ALA A 323 23.06 -2.74 14.29
CA ALA A 323 23.16 -1.28 14.20
C ALA A 323 22.31 -0.70 13.06
N LYS A 324 22.28 -1.38 11.92
CA LYS A 324 21.49 -0.95 10.76
C LYS A 324 20.00 -0.96 11.06
N ASP A 325 19.48 -2.07 11.57
CA ASP A 325 18.03 -2.27 11.67
C ASP A 325 17.44 -1.67 12.96
N VAL A 326 18.26 -1.43 13.99
CA VAL A 326 17.82 -0.77 15.24
C VAL A 326 18.09 0.75 15.22
N LEU A 327 19.28 1.19 14.76
CA LEU A 327 19.68 2.60 14.79
C LEU A 327 19.59 3.31 13.43
N GLY A 328 19.36 2.56 12.34
CA GLY A 328 19.30 3.13 10.99
C GLY A 328 20.66 3.58 10.45
N ILE A 329 21.77 2.99 10.90
CA ILE A 329 23.13 3.40 10.51
C ILE A 329 23.85 2.33 9.68
N SER A 330 24.57 2.76 8.66
CA SER A 330 25.44 1.90 7.81
C SER A 330 26.92 2.22 7.95
N SER A 331 27.25 3.28 8.68
CA SER A 331 28.60 3.81 8.85
C SER A 331 28.71 4.41 10.25
N GLN A 332 29.92 4.54 10.77
CA GLN A 332 30.14 5.07 12.12
C GLN A 332 29.48 6.45 12.26
N SER A 333 28.61 6.56 13.26
CA SER A 333 27.74 7.70 13.46
C SER A 333 27.75 8.12 14.92
N VAL A 334 27.31 9.34 15.19
CA VAL A 334 27.21 9.92 16.53
C VAL A 334 25.82 10.53 16.73
N ILE A 335 25.38 10.56 17.98
CA ILE A 335 24.18 11.27 18.40
C ILE A 335 24.55 12.73 18.69
N HIS A 336 23.98 13.65 17.92
CA HIS A 336 24.07 15.09 18.17
C HIS A 336 22.80 15.56 18.86
N ALA A 337 22.90 15.86 20.16
CA ALA A 337 21.77 16.33 20.96
C ALA A 337 21.31 17.74 20.55
N ARG A 338 20.00 17.95 20.41
CA ARG A 338 19.39 19.28 20.30
C ARG A 338 18.97 19.75 21.69
N SER A 339 19.66 20.77 22.21
CA SER A 339 19.41 21.32 23.54
C SER A 339 19.28 22.86 23.47
N PRO A 340 18.05 23.42 23.52
CA PRO A 340 16.78 22.72 23.72
C PRO A 340 16.36 21.86 22.51
N PRO A 341 15.48 20.85 22.72
CA PRO A 341 14.80 20.18 21.62
C PRO A 341 14.06 21.18 20.74
N ILE A 342 13.95 20.87 19.45
CA ILE A 342 13.37 21.78 18.44
C ILE A 342 12.08 21.22 17.87
N THR A 343 11.21 22.11 17.40
CA THR A 343 9.94 21.73 16.77
C THR A 343 10.19 21.11 15.38
N PRO A 344 9.28 20.27 14.87
CA PRO A 344 9.33 19.79 13.50
C PRO A 344 9.34 20.92 12.46
N HIS A 345 8.63 22.02 12.74
CA HIS A 345 8.61 23.20 11.89
C HIS A 345 10.01 23.81 11.77
N ASP A 346 10.66 24.12 12.90
CA ASP A 346 11.97 24.79 12.89
C ASP A 346 13.06 23.88 12.31
N PHE A 347 13.02 22.59 12.63
CA PHE A 347 13.95 21.59 12.08
C PHE A 347 13.96 21.54 10.54
N LEU A 348 12.80 21.73 9.91
CA LEU A 348 12.66 21.67 8.45
C LEU A 348 12.82 23.04 7.78
N LYS A 349 12.41 24.11 8.46
CA LYS A 349 12.45 25.48 7.93
C LYS A 349 13.84 26.10 7.99
N GLU A 350 14.61 25.87 9.05
CA GLU A 350 16.00 26.34 9.16
C GLU A 350 16.85 26.03 7.90
N PRO A 351 16.82 24.79 7.35
CA PRO A 351 17.52 24.47 6.11
C PRO A 351 16.72 24.75 4.82
N GLY A 352 15.51 25.31 4.89
CA GLY A 352 14.62 25.50 3.73
C GLY A 352 14.14 24.20 3.07
N TYR A 353 14.06 23.10 3.84
CA TYR A 353 13.71 21.77 3.32
C TYR A 353 12.19 21.56 3.26
N ASP A 354 11.42 22.22 4.12
CA ASP A 354 9.94 22.22 4.13
C ASP A 354 9.34 22.60 2.78
N THR A 355 9.88 23.66 2.15
CA THR A 355 9.49 24.17 0.83
C THR A 355 9.55 23.09 -0.25
N THR A 356 10.49 22.14 -0.11
CA THR A 356 10.64 21.04 -1.06
C THR A 356 9.59 19.94 -0.89
N ILE A 357 8.92 19.84 0.26
CA ILE A 357 7.89 18.83 0.55
C ILE A 357 6.48 19.40 0.33
N GLU A 358 6.23 20.60 0.85
CA GLU A 358 4.95 21.30 0.67
C GLU A 358 4.72 21.58 -0.80
N ARG A 359 5.74 22.18 -1.43
CA ARG A 359 5.86 22.59 -2.83
C ARG A 359 4.63 23.34 -3.37
N LEU A 360 4.83 24.60 -3.75
CA LEU A 360 3.81 25.34 -4.51
C LEU A 360 3.44 24.59 -5.80
N GLY A 361 2.15 24.48 -6.06
CA GLY A 361 1.61 23.72 -7.19
C GLY A 361 0.32 24.35 -7.70
N CYS A 362 -0.12 23.93 -8.89
CA CYS A 362 -1.50 24.15 -9.30
C CYS A 362 -2.46 23.44 -8.34
N THR A 363 -3.72 23.88 -8.29
CA THR A 363 -4.75 23.18 -7.51
C THR A 363 -4.92 21.77 -8.05
N GLU A 364 -4.51 20.78 -7.24
CA GLU A 364 -4.60 19.37 -7.59
C GLU A 364 -6.06 18.89 -7.53
N VAL A 365 -6.46 18.08 -8.50
CA VAL A 365 -7.68 17.27 -8.38
C VAL A 365 -7.27 15.95 -7.73
N PRO A 366 -7.69 15.67 -6.48
CA PRO A 366 -7.28 14.45 -5.80
C PRO A 366 -7.85 13.21 -6.49
N VAL A 367 -7.09 12.11 -6.48
CA VAL A 367 -7.60 10.80 -6.87
C VAL A 367 -8.50 10.28 -5.77
N LYS A 368 -9.81 10.16 -6.04
CA LYS A 368 -10.79 9.63 -5.10
C LYS A 368 -10.84 8.12 -5.17
N MET A 369 -10.33 7.46 -4.14
CA MET A 369 -10.42 6.02 -3.96
C MET A 369 -11.61 5.67 -3.09
N CYS A 370 -12.52 4.87 -3.65
CA CYS A 370 -13.61 4.29 -2.89
C CYS A 370 -13.13 3.07 -2.09
N ILE A 371 -13.61 2.97 -0.85
CA ILE A 371 -13.23 1.94 0.11
C ILE A 371 -14.49 1.37 0.79
N ASN A 372 -14.48 0.06 1.10
CA ASN A 372 -15.64 -0.68 1.62
C ASN A 372 -15.63 -0.96 3.14
N SER A 373 -14.70 -0.38 3.92
CA SER A 373 -14.72 -0.52 5.39
C SER A 373 -14.08 0.67 6.09
N LYS A 374 -14.46 0.89 7.36
CA LYS A 374 -13.90 1.96 8.19
C LYS A 374 -12.38 1.79 8.36
N LEU A 375 -11.92 0.58 8.63
CA LEU A 375 -10.49 0.29 8.79
C LEU A 375 -9.70 0.54 7.50
N ALA A 376 -10.26 0.17 6.35
CA ALA A 376 -9.61 0.45 5.08
C ALA A 376 -9.60 1.97 4.78
N LYS A 377 -10.63 2.72 5.20
CA LYS A 377 -10.61 4.19 5.12
C LYS A 377 -9.51 4.79 5.99
N GLU A 378 -9.27 4.26 7.19
CA GLU A 378 -8.16 4.67 8.05
C GLU A 378 -6.80 4.37 7.41
N LYS A 379 -6.60 3.16 6.85
CA LYS A 379 -5.35 2.82 6.11
C LYS A 379 -5.16 3.73 4.90
N CYS A 380 -6.23 4.04 4.17
CA CYS A 380 -6.19 4.91 3.00
C CYS A 380 -5.84 6.36 3.38
N ALA A 381 -6.41 6.87 4.47
CA ALA A 381 -6.09 8.19 4.99
C ALA A 381 -4.62 8.27 5.46
N ALA A 382 -4.12 7.22 6.14
CA ALA A 382 -2.72 7.11 6.51
C ALA A 382 -1.81 7.11 5.27
N LEU A 383 -2.14 6.29 4.26
CA LEU A 383 -1.41 6.26 2.98
C LEU A 383 -1.39 7.63 2.32
N SER A 384 -2.52 8.34 2.26
CA SER A 384 -2.62 9.70 1.70
C SER A 384 -1.63 10.67 2.37
N GLN A 385 -1.54 10.65 3.69
CA GLN A 385 -0.64 11.50 4.46
C GLN A 385 0.84 11.15 4.22
N VAL A 386 1.17 9.86 4.14
CA VAL A 386 2.53 9.39 3.84
C VAL A 386 2.92 9.75 2.40
N LEU A 387 2.03 9.60 1.43
CA LEU A 387 2.28 9.99 0.04
C LEU A 387 2.64 11.48 -0.04
N LYS A 388 1.90 12.33 0.70
CA LYS A 388 2.19 13.76 0.78
C LYS A 388 3.61 14.03 1.29
N SER A 389 4.01 13.41 2.40
CA SER A 389 5.35 13.60 3.00
C SER A 389 6.49 13.09 2.12
N ARG A 390 6.19 12.14 1.23
CA ARG A 390 7.12 11.59 0.23
C ARG A 390 7.09 12.30 -1.12
N ARG A 391 6.40 13.44 -1.24
CA ARG A 391 6.26 14.22 -2.49
C ARG A 391 5.61 13.43 -3.62
N ILE A 392 4.83 12.40 -3.28
CA ILE A 392 4.05 11.66 -4.26
C ILE A 392 2.73 12.41 -4.43
N ARG A 393 2.39 12.69 -5.69
CA ARG A 393 1.25 13.50 -6.11
C ARG A 393 0.56 12.83 -7.31
N PRO A 394 -0.72 13.14 -7.57
CA PRO A 394 -1.61 14.06 -6.83
C PRO A 394 -2.04 13.49 -5.48
N ALA A 395 -2.71 14.31 -4.67
CA ALA A 395 -3.29 13.87 -3.41
C ALA A 395 -4.26 12.68 -3.58
N LEU A 396 -4.27 11.75 -2.62
CA LEU A 396 -5.22 10.65 -2.52
C LEU A 396 -6.35 11.04 -1.56
N GLU A 397 -7.61 10.93 -1.98
CA GLU A 397 -8.79 11.12 -1.14
C GLU A 397 -9.55 9.80 -0.99
N CYS A 398 -9.99 9.50 0.23
CA CYS A 398 -10.61 8.21 0.55
C CYS A 398 -12.09 8.41 0.86
N VAL A 399 -12.95 7.90 -0.02
CA VAL A 399 -14.41 7.98 0.11
C VAL A 399 -14.99 6.60 0.44
N MET A 400 -16.13 6.59 1.11
CA MET A 400 -16.89 5.37 1.39
C MET A 400 -18.30 5.55 0.86
N PRO A 401 -18.93 4.48 0.34
CA PRO A 401 -20.34 4.51 -0.03
C PRO A 401 -21.25 4.78 1.17
N ALA A 402 -22.45 5.32 0.90
CA ALA A 402 -23.56 5.23 1.84
C ALA A 402 -24.05 3.77 1.91
N SER A 403 -24.77 3.37 2.96
CA SER A 403 -25.06 1.97 3.32
C SER A 403 -25.73 1.08 2.25
N SER A 404 -26.20 1.62 1.13
CA SER A 404 -26.80 0.89 0.00
C SER A 404 -25.93 0.81 -1.27
N ASP A 405 -24.85 1.60 -1.37
CA ASP A 405 -24.05 1.73 -2.60
C ASP A 405 -22.78 0.87 -2.53
N ASP A 406 -22.34 0.32 -3.66
CA ASP A 406 -21.04 -0.36 -3.80
C ASP A 406 -20.02 0.57 -4.44
N CYS A 407 -18.75 0.43 -4.09
CA CYS A 407 -17.67 1.20 -4.70
C CYS A 407 -17.62 1.10 -6.24
N LEU A 408 -18.05 -0.02 -6.82
CA LEU A 408 -18.17 -0.12 -8.29
C LEU A 408 -19.16 0.90 -8.86
N ALA A 409 -20.29 1.12 -8.19
CA ALA A 409 -21.30 2.10 -8.60
C ALA A 409 -20.81 3.54 -8.43
N MET A 410 -20.09 3.83 -7.34
CA MET A 410 -19.47 5.14 -7.13
C MET A 410 -18.43 5.48 -8.20
N VAL A 411 -17.60 4.49 -8.58
CA VAL A 411 -16.62 4.68 -9.67
C VAL A 411 -17.32 4.83 -11.02
N SER A 412 -18.37 4.04 -11.29
CA SER A 412 -19.15 4.13 -12.52
C SER A 412 -19.83 5.49 -12.71
N SER A 413 -20.40 6.03 -11.63
CA SER A 413 -21.04 7.35 -11.61
C SER A 413 -20.07 8.53 -11.58
N GLY A 414 -18.76 8.29 -11.41
CA GLY A 414 -17.74 9.33 -11.30
C GLY A 414 -17.69 10.05 -9.95
N THR A 415 -18.41 9.57 -8.93
CA THR A 415 -18.32 10.10 -7.55
C THR A 415 -17.05 9.65 -6.83
N ALA A 416 -16.47 8.52 -7.26
CA ALA A 416 -15.10 8.11 -7.01
C ALA A 416 -14.37 7.89 -8.34
N HIS A 417 -13.04 7.91 -8.33
CA HIS A 417 -12.24 7.66 -9.52
C HIS A 417 -11.79 6.20 -9.59
N ILE A 418 -11.50 5.57 -8.44
CA ILE A 418 -10.98 4.21 -8.39
C ILE A 418 -11.53 3.37 -7.24
N THR A 419 -11.46 2.05 -7.39
CA THR A 419 -11.57 1.08 -6.30
C THR A 419 -10.65 -0.11 -6.56
N THR A 420 -10.24 -0.84 -5.52
CA THR A 420 -9.65 -2.18 -5.70
C THR A 420 -10.75 -3.23 -5.79
N ALA A 421 -10.52 -4.26 -6.59
CA ALA A 421 -11.48 -5.35 -6.83
C ALA A 421 -10.76 -6.70 -7.03
N ASP A 422 -11.34 -7.78 -6.51
CA ASP A 422 -10.93 -9.13 -6.87
C ASP A 422 -11.47 -9.52 -8.25
N GLY A 423 -10.95 -10.58 -8.88
CA GLY A 423 -11.32 -10.95 -10.26
C GLY A 423 -12.84 -11.09 -10.52
N GLY A 424 -13.63 -11.50 -9.52
CA GLY A 424 -15.09 -11.61 -9.63
C GLY A 424 -15.74 -10.23 -9.69
N ASP A 425 -15.28 -9.30 -8.86
CA ASP A 425 -15.71 -7.90 -8.85
C ASP A 425 -15.14 -7.11 -10.05
N VAL A 426 -13.99 -7.52 -10.62
CA VAL A 426 -13.46 -7.02 -11.90
C VAL A 426 -14.40 -7.38 -13.04
N PHE A 427 -14.83 -8.64 -13.13
CA PHE A 427 -15.82 -9.08 -14.11
C PHE A 427 -17.15 -8.32 -13.94
N ARG A 428 -17.66 -8.24 -12.71
CA ARG A 428 -18.89 -7.49 -12.40
C ARG A 428 -18.75 -6.02 -12.79
N GLY A 429 -17.67 -5.37 -12.39
CA GLY A 429 -17.38 -3.98 -12.72
C GLY A 429 -17.37 -3.72 -14.22
N HIS A 430 -16.80 -4.62 -15.00
CA HIS A 430 -16.81 -4.50 -16.45
C HIS A 430 -18.23 -4.65 -17.04
N VAL A 431 -18.93 -5.73 -16.69
CA VAL A 431 -20.22 -6.09 -17.31
C VAL A 431 -21.37 -5.19 -16.86
N GLU A 432 -21.46 -4.88 -15.57
CA GLU A 432 -22.59 -4.15 -14.98
C GLU A 432 -22.35 -2.64 -14.89
N TYR A 433 -21.09 -2.22 -14.77
CA TYR A 433 -20.74 -0.83 -14.40
C TYR A 433 -19.86 -0.12 -15.43
N GLY A 434 -19.45 -0.78 -16.52
CA GLY A 434 -18.58 -0.19 -17.52
C GLY A 434 -17.23 0.24 -16.94
N LEU A 435 -16.67 -0.55 -16.03
CA LEU A 435 -15.36 -0.29 -15.44
C LEU A 435 -14.26 -1.02 -16.20
N ILE A 436 -13.06 -0.44 -16.16
CA ILE A 436 -11.86 -0.99 -16.78
C ILE A 436 -10.71 -1.00 -15.76
N PRO A 437 -9.83 -2.01 -15.79
CA PRO A 437 -8.65 -1.99 -14.94
C PRO A 437 -7.58 -1.07 -15.49
N VAL A 438 -6.84 -0.45 -14.57
CA VAL A 438 -5.67 0.39 -14.88
C VAL A 438 -4.39 -0.14 -14.26
N LEU A 439 -4.50 -0.84 -13.13
CA LEU A 439 -3.38 -1.47 -12.43
C LEU A 439 -3.76 -2.85 -11.94
N SER A 440 -2.77 -3.71 -11.76
CA SER A 440 -2.92 -5.05 -11.18
C SER A 440 -1.95 -5.23 -10.03
N GLU A 441 -2.37 -5.93 -8.99
CA GLU A 441 -1.44 -6.49 -8.02
C GLU A 441 -0.58 -7.57 -8.70
N ARG A 442 0.68 -7.68 -8.29
CA ARG A 442 1.56 -8.80 -8.62
C ARG A 442 1.89 -9.59 -7.36
N TYR A 443 1.86 -10.92 -7.47
CA TYR A 443 2.16 -11.84 -6.38
C TYR A 443 3.44 -12.62 -6.70
N GLY A 444 4.57 -12.21 -6.14
CA GLY A 444 5.86 -12.85 -6.41
C GLY A 444 6.26 -12.72 -7.88
N GLN A 445 6.74 -13.82 -8.47
CA GLN A 445 7.25 -13.85 -9.86
C GLN A 445 6.17 -14.15 -10.91
N LEU A 446 4.90 -14.29 -10.50
CA LEU A 446 3.80 -14.55 -11.43
C LEU A 446 3.43 -13.28 -12.21
N ASP A 447 2.89 -13.47 -13.41
CA ASP A 447 2.40 -12.46 -14.37
C ASP A 447 1.06 -11.83 -13.96
N ALA A 448 0.98 -11.25 -12.76
CA ALA A 448 -0.26 -10.65 -12.24
C ALA A 448 -1.46 -11.62 -12.28
N SER A 449 -1.18 -12.89 -11.96
CA SER A 449 -2.14 -13.98 -11.82
C SER A 449 -1.85 -14.76 -10.53
N TYR A 450 -2.79 -15.62 -10.11
CA TYR A 450 -2.58 -16.57 -9.02
C TYR A 450 -3.43 -17.83 -9.21
N PHE A 451 -3.12 -18.89 -8.46
CA PHE A 451 -3.90 -20.13 -8.45
C PHE A 451 -4.94 -20.15 -7.33
N ALA A 452 -6.19 -20.45 -7.68
CA ALA A 452 -7.25 -20.79 -6.74
C ALA A 452 -7.15 -22.26 -6.34
N VAL A 453 -7.16 -22.54 -5.04
CA VAL A 453 -6.94 -23.87 -4.47
C VAL A 453 -8.01 -24.21 -3.42
N ALA A 454 -8.26 -25.50 -3.23
CA ALA A 454 -9.01 -26.03 -2.10
C ALA A 454 -8.03 -26.61 -1.08
N VAL A 455 -8.03 -26.09 0.14
CA VAL A 455 -7.15 -26.51 1.23
C VAL A 455 -7.94 -27.37 2.21
N VAL A 456 -7.38 -28.50 2.59
CA VAL A 456 -7.92 -29.41 3.61
C VAL A 456 -6.85 -29.71 4.67
N HIS A 457 -7.25 -30.15 5.85
CA HIS A 457 -6.30 -30.68 6.85
C HIS A 457 -5.59 -31.92 6.30
N ALA A 458 -4.28 -32.05 6.54
CA ALA A 458 -3.48 -33.16 6.02
C ALA A 458 -3.91 -34.53 6.57
N ASN A 459 -4.54 -34.56 7.75
CA ASN A 459 -5.11 -35.77 8.37
C ASN A 459 -6.55 -36.08 7.94
N SER A 460 -7.14 -35.25 7.06
CA SER A 460 -8.49 -35.46 6.54
C SER A 460 -8.53 -36.68 5.61
N SER A 461 -9.67 -37.38 5.60
CA SER A 461 -9.93 -38.45 4.63
C SER A 461 -10.38 -37.93 3.25
N ILE A 462 -10.54 -36.61 3.10
CA ILE A 462 -10.99 -35.97 1.87
C ILE A 462 -9.89 -36.01 0.80
N THR A 463 -10.13 -36.75 -0.27
CA THR A 463 -9.22 -36.92 -1.42
C THR A 463 -9.88 -36.69 -2.77
N SER A 464 -11.17 -36.38 -2.83
CA SER A 464 -11.88 -36.00 -4.06
C SER A 464 -12.93 -34.92 -3.82
N LEU A 465 -13.29 -34.17 -4.86
CA LEU A 465 -14.35 -33.15 -4.79
C LEU A 465 -15.71 -33.71 -4.36
N SER A 466 -16.03 -34.95 -4.75
CA SER A 466 -17.30 -35.61 -4.38
C SER A 466 -17.44 -35.82 -2.88
N GLN A 467 -16.33 -35.99 -2.15
CA GLN A 467 -16.33 -36.19 -0.69
C GLN A 467 -16.58 -34.89 0.10
N LEU A 468 -16.62 -33.74 -0.60
CA LEU A 468 -17.00 -32.47 0.01
C LEU A 468 -18.50 -32.35 0.27
N GLN A 469 -19.32 -33.25 -0.30
CA GLN A 469 -20.75 -33.24 -0.04
C GLN A 469 -21.05 -33.51 1.44
N GLY A 470 -21.85 -32.64 2.06
CA GLY A 470 -22.20 -32.69 3.48
C GLY A 470 -21.06 -32.31 4.42
N LYS A 471 -19.98 -31.70 3.91
CA LYS A 471 -18.88 -31.16 4.70
C LYS A 471 -19.06 -29.68 5.00
N ASN A 472 -18.24 -29.17 5.92
CA ASN A 472 -18.19 -27.76 6.26
C ASN A 472 -17.22 -27.01 5.35
N SER A 473 -17.60 -25.83 4.86
CA SER A 473 -16.77 -25.07 3.90
C SER A 473 -16.48 -23.63 4.31
N CYS A 474 -15.28 -23.16 4.00
CA CYS A 474 -14.84 -21.80 4.28
C CYS A 474 -14.53 -21.07 2.98
N HIS A 475 -15.18 -19.92 2.78
CA HIS A 475 -15.11 -19.15 1.55
C HIS A 475 -14.63 -17.73 1.82
N THR A 476 -13.84 -17.15 0.92
CA THR A 476 -13.35 -15.77 1.08
C THR A 476 -14.44 -14.69 1.05
N GLY A 477 -15.65 -15.05 0.59
CA GLY A 477 -16.79 -14.18 0.35
C GLY A 477 -17.59 -14.65 -0.88
N ILE A 478 -18.92 -14.45 -0.86
CA ILE A 478 -19.79 -14.76 -2.00
C ILE A 478 -19.30 -14.05 -3.27
N GLU A 479 -19.51 -14.58 -4.47
CA GLU A 479 -19.07 -13.98 -5.75
C GLU A 479 -17.56 -13.66 -5.92
N LYS A 480 -16.69 -13.90 -4.94
CA LYS A 480 -15.24 -13.71 -5.09
C LYS A 480 -14.64 -14.80 -5.97
N THR A 481 -13.55 -14.49 -6.65
CA THR A 481 -12.93 -15.42 -7.60
C THR A 481 -12.59 -16.79 -7.00
N ALA A 482 -11.59 -16.84 -6.11
CA ALA A 482 -11.03 -18.11 -5.66
C ALA A 482 -11.89 -18.79 -4.60
N GLY A 483 -12.56 -18.00 -3.76
CA GLY A 483 -13.38 -18.52 -2.67
C GLY A 483 -14.80 -18.88 -3.07
N TRP A 484 -15.29 -18.49 -4.25
CA TRP A 484 -16.69 -18.74 -4.64
C TRP A 484 -16.85 -19.14 -6.10
N LYS A 485 -16.54 -18.25 -7.04
CA LYS A 485 -16.79 -18.48 -8.48
C LYS A 485 -16.05 -19.72 -9.00
N ILE A 486 -14.75 -19.86 -8.73
CA ILE A 486 -13.97 -21.02 -9.16
C ILE A 486 -14.48 -22.32 -8.51
N PRO A 487 -14.73 -22.40 -7.19
CA PRO A 487 -15.37 -23.56 -6.59
C PRO A 487 -16.72 -23.92 -7.23
N VAL A 488 -17.60 -22.96 -7.50
CA VAL A 488 -18.88 -23.19 -8.18
C VAL A 488 -18.69 -23.78 -9.57
N VAL A 489 -17.84 -23.16 -10.41
CA VAL A 489 -17.51 -23.69 -11.75
C VAL A 489 -16.94 -25.10 -11.64
N THR A 490 -16.01 -25.32 -10.73
CA THR A 490 -15.34 -26.62 -10.56
C THR A 490 -16.33 -27.73 -10.18
N LEU A 491 -17.26 -27.44 -9.26
CA LEU A 491 -18.27 -28.42 -8.84
C LEU A 491 -19.35 -28.63 -9.90
N LEU A 492 -19.68 -27.62 -10.72
CA LEU A 492 -20.57 -27.77 -11.87
C LEU A 492 -19.95 -28.65 -12.95
N GLU A 493 -18.68 -28.40 -13.31
CA GLU A 493 -17.93 -29.21 -14.29
C GLU A 493 -17.79 -30.67 -13.83
N ALA A 494 -17.61 -30.89 -12.51
CA ALA A 494 -17.59 -32.22 -11.92
C ALA A 494 -18.97 -32.90 -11.83
N GLY A 495 -20.06 -32.21 -12.22
CA GLY A 495 -21.43 -32.72 -12.11
C GLY A 495 -21.97 -32.86 -10.69
N LEU A 496 -21.33 -32.20 -9.71
CA LEU A 496 -21.66 -32.23 -8.30
C LEU A 496 -22.67 -31.15 -7.89
N LEU A 497 -22.73 -30.06 -8.67
CA LEU A 497 -23.80 -29.06 -8.58
C LEU A 497 -24.67 -29.10 -9.85
N LYS A 498 -25.91 -28.63 -9.71
CA LYS A 498 -26.83 -28.48 -10.85
C LYS A 498 -26.87 -27.02 -11.28
N ALA A 499 -26.75 -26.76 -12.58
CA ALA A 499 -26.92 -25.40 -13.11
C ALA A 499 -28.35 -24.85 -12.90
N GLY A 500 -29.36 -25.74 -12.88
CA GLY A 500 -30.71 -25.47 -12.37
C GLY A 500 -31.35 -24.15 -12.81
N ASP A 501 -31.98 -23.47 -11.84
CA ASP A 501 -32.56 -22.12 -11.96
C ASP A 501 -31.54 -21.00 -11.70
N CYS A 502 -30.24 -21.27 -11.89
CA CYS A 502 -29.14 -20.34 -11.65
C CYS A 502 -28.99 -19.89 -10.18
N ASP A 503 -29.61 -20.64 -9.26
CA ASP A 503 -29.48 -20.43 -7.81
C ASP A 503 -28.25 -21.16 -7.26
N TYR A 504 -27.06 -20.68 -7.63
CA TYR A 504 -25.80 -21.30 -7.21
C TYR A 504 -25.58 -21.21 -5.69
N ALA A 505 -26.02 -20.14 -5.05
CA ALA A 505 -25.97 -20.00 -3.60
C ALA A 505 -26.85 -21.05 -2.91
N GLY A 506 -28.08 -21.24 -3.39
CA GLY A 506 -28.98 -22.29 -2.93
C GLY A 506 -28.43 -23.69 -3.14
N GLU A 507 -27.86 -24.00 -4.31
CA GLU A 507 -27.27 -25.32 -4.58
C GLU A 507 -26.02 -25.59 -3.72
N LEU A 508 -25.16 -24.59 -3.53
CA LEU A 508 -23.97 -24.71 -2.70
C LEU A 508 -24.34 -24.88 -1.22
N GLY A 509 -25.36 -24.15 -0.74
CA GLY A 509 -25.89 -24.29 0.61
C GLY A 509 -26.62 -25.61 0.89
N LYS A 510 -26.99 -26.37 -0.15
CA LYS A 510 -27.47 -27.77 -0.06
C LYS A 510 -26.32 -28.78 -0.13
N PHE A 511 -25.26 -28.45 -0.88
CA PHE A 511 -24.11 -29.31 -1.07
C PHE A 511 -23.25 -29.41 0.19
N PHE A 512 -23.00 -28.29 0.86
CA PHE A 512 -22.29 -28.24 2.14
C PHE A 512 -23.26 -28.23 3.34
N SER A 513 -22.87 -28.83 4.47
CA SER A 513 -23.70 -28.86 5.69
C SER A 513 -23.76 -27.51 6.38
N SER A 514 -22.64 -26.78 6.38
CA SER A 514 -22.49 -25.46 6.99
C SER A 514 -21.29 -24.76 6.36
N SER A 515 -21.39 -23.45 6.21
CA SER A 515 -20.37 -22.66 5.55
C SER A 515 -20.18 -21.32 6.24
N CYS A 516 -19.01 -20.71 6.03
CA CYS A 516 -18.88 -19.27 6.12
C CYS A 516 -18.61 -18.72 4.73
N ALA A 517 -19.61 -18.07 4.15
CA ALA A 517 -19.57 -17.35 2.89
C ALA A 517 -20.00 -15.90 3.10
N PRO A 518 -19.08 -15.02 3.55
CA PRO A 518 -19.41 -13.64 3.86
C PRO A 518 -20.07 -12.90 2.69
N GLY A 519 -21.12 -12.15 2.99
CA GLY A 519 -22.00 -11.46 2.06
C GLY A 519 -23.19 -12.28 1.58
N ALA A 520 -23.32 -13.56 1.94
CA ALA A 520 -24.39 -14.42 1.45
C ALA A 520 -25.80 -13.95 1.84
N LYS A 521 -25.93 -13.09 2.85
CA LYS A 521 -27.20 -12.51 3.30
C LYS A 521 -27.35 -11.03 2.99
N ASP A 522 -26.35 -10.42 2.35
CA ASP A 522 -26.45 -9.02 1.95
C ASP A 522 -27.48 -8.90 0.82
N HIS A 523 -28.37 -7.92 0.90
CA HIS A 523 -29.42 -7.68 -0.12
C HIS A 523 -28.85 -7.61 -1.56
N LYS A 524 -27.59 -7.19 -1.72
CA LYS A 524 -26.88 -7.17 -2.99
C LYS A 524 -26.69 -8.55 -3.63
N TYR A 525 -26.42 -9.57 -2.81
CA TYR A 525 -26.17 -10.94 -3.25
C TYR A 525 -27.34 -11.88 -2.92
N ASP A 526 -28.29 -11.41 -2.12
CA ASP A 526 -29.56 -12.07 -1.79
C ASP A 526 -30.76 -11.12 -1.92
N PRO A 527 -31.04 -10.58 -3.11
CA PRO A 527 -32.12 -9.60 -3.30
C PRO A 527 -33.51 -10.18 -3.00
N ARG A 528 -33.65 -11.52 -3.03
CA ARG A 528 -34.91 -12.22 -2.73
C ARG A 528 -34.99 -12.70 -1.27
N GLY A 529 -33.92 -12.59 -0.49
CA GLY A 529 -33.85 -13.14 0.88
C GLY A 529 -33.95 -14.67 0.92
N THR A 530 -33.54 -15.36 -0.14
CA THR A 530 -33.72 -16.81 -0.34
C THR A 530 -32.45 -17.62 -0.12
N ASN A 531 -31.28 -16.98 0.02
CA ASN A 531 -30.05 -17.72 0.21
C ASN A 531 -30.12 -18.56 1.49
N PRO A 532 -29.60 -19.80 1.54
CA PRO A 532 -29.68 -20.64 2.73
C PRO A 532 -28.95 -20.05 3.94
N GLU A 533 -29.49 -20.25 5.15
CA GLU A 533 -28.80 -19.89 6.41
C GLU A 533 -27.49 -20.65 6.59
N SER A 534 -27.38 -21.86 6.01
CA SER A 534 -26.16 -22.67 6.05
C SER A 534 -24.95 -21.94 5.46
N LEU A 535 -25.14 -20.94 4.59
CA LEU A 535 -24.04 -20.17 4.02
C LEU A 535 -23.32 -19.25 5.02
N CYS A 536 -23.96 -18.89 6.14
CA CYS A 536 -23.40 -18.01 7.17
C CYS A 536 -23.17 -18.71 8.52
N SER A 537 -23.55 -19.98 8.65
CA SER A 537 -23.60 -20.66 9.96
C SER A 537 -22.25 -20.83 10.65
N LEU A 538 -21.13 -20.82 9.91
CA LEU A 538 -19.77 -20.86 10.48
C LEU A 538 -19.14 -19.47 10.69
N CYS A 539 -19.76 -18.40 10.18
CA CYS A 539 -19.24 -17.04 10.35
C CYS A 539 -19.36 -16.56 11.80
N VAL A 540 -18.53 -15.59 12.21
CA VAL A 540 -18.39 -15.22 13.63
C VAL A 540 -18.51 -13.72 13.91
N GLY A 541 -18.58 -12.89 12.88
CA GLY A 541 -18.52 -11.43 12.99
C GLY A 541 -17.15 -10.96 13.48
N ASN A 542 -17.14 -9.85 14.23
CA ASN A 542 -15.91 -9.24 14.71
C ASN A 542 -15.33 -9.91 15.98
N ASP A 543 -16.03 -10.87 16.57
CA ASP A 543 -15.58 -11.58 17.77
C ASP A 543 -14.56 -12.66 17.44
N VAL A 544 -13.49 -12.69 18.22
CA VAL A 544 -12.32 -13.56 18.05
C VAL A 544 -12.00 -14.34 19.34
N GLY A 545 -12.79 -14.15 20.40
CA GLY A 545 -12.53 -14.68 21.74
C GLY A 545 -13.26 -16.00 22.02
N GLY A 546 -12.62 -17.14 21.72
CA GLY A 546 -12.94 -18.43 22.32
C GLY A 546 -13.91 -19.31 21.51
N VAL A 547 -13.36 -20.07 20.57
CA VAL A 547 -14.09 -21.13 19.88
C VAL A 547 -14.21 -22.36 20.79
N ASN A 548 -15.43 -22.70 21.19
CA ASN A 548 -15.87 -24.07 21.47
C ASN A 548 -17.37 -24.17 21.10
N GLY A 549 -17.66 -24.46 19.83
CA GLY A 549 -18.99 -24.90 19.39
C GLY A 549 -20.09 -23.83 19.29
N PRO A 550 -21.30 -24.22 18.83
CA PRO A 550 -22.36 -23.35 18.32
C PRO A 550 -23.18 -22.71 19.46
N SER A 551 -22.52 -21.92 20.30
CA SER A 551 -23.19 -21.09 21.31
C SER A 551 -22.96 -19.61 21.02
N TYR A 552 -23.21 -19.18 19.79
CA TYR A 552 -23.42 -17.78 19.48
C TYR A 552 -24.93 -17.51 19.41
N THR A 553 -25.36 -16.38 19.96
CA THR A 553 -26.66 -15.82 19.59
C THR A 553 -26.53 -15.32 18.15
N VAL A 554 -26.89 -16.19 17.21
CA VAL A 554 -26.92 -15.92 15.77
C VAL A 554 -27.48 -14.52 15.51
N GLY A 555 -26.69 -13.66 14.85
CA GLY A 555 -27.14 -12.36 14.34
C GLY A 555 -27.05 -11.14 15.27
N ARG A 556 -26.27 -11.15 16.37
CA ARG A 556 -26.07 -9.94 17.22
C ARG A 556 -24.65 -9.38 17.27
N THR A 557 -23.67 -10.07 16.69
CA THR A 557 -22.29 -9.58 16.66
C THR A 557 -22.09 -8.68 15.44
N GLN A 558 -21.48 -7.51 15.63
CA GLN A 558 -21.17 -6.59 14.52
C GLN A 558 -20.30 -7.32 13.47
N GLY A 559 -20.57 -7.10 12.18
CA GLY A 559 -19.81 -7.76 11.12
C GLY A 559 -20.24 -9.18 10.78
N TYR A 560 -21.26 -9.76 11.45
CA TYR A 560 -21.63 -11.17 11.22
C TYR A 560 -21.98 -11.46 9.76
N CYS A 561 -21.20 -12.34 9.14
CA CYS A 561 -21.33 -12.71 7.73
C CYS A 561 -21.28 -11.52 6.75
N GLU A 562 -20.77 -10.36 7.17
CA GLU A 562 -20.60 -9.20 6.27
C GLU A 562 -19.45 -9.44 5.30
N ARG A 563 -19.58 -9.00 4.04
CA ARG A 563 -18.49 -9.07 3.04
C ARG A 563 -17.42 -7.99 3.27
N SER A 564 -16.93 -7.87 4.51
CA SER A 564 -15.99 -6.83 4.94
C SER A 564 -14.99 -7.40 5.97
N ALA A 565 -13.94 -6.64 6.26
CA ALA A 565 -12.95 -7.02 7.28
C ALA A 565 -13.51 -7.05 8.73
N ASP A 566 -14.77 -6.64 8.91
CA ASP A 566 -15.46 -6.74 10.20
C ASP A 566 -15.85 -8.20 10.51
N GLU A 567 -16.01 -9.06 9.51
CA GLU A 567 -16.11 -10.52 9.68
C GLU A 567 -14.71 -11.15 9.79
N ALA A 568 -14.42 -11.82 10.91
CA ALA A 568 -13.10 -12.40 11.16
C ALA A 568 -12.75 -13.55 10.20
N PHE A 569 -13.74 -14.20 9.58
CA PHE A 569 -13.56 -15.23 8.54
C PHE A 569 -13.65 -14.71 7.10
N TYR A 570 -13.68 -13.39 6.90
CA TYR A 570 -13.65 -12.79 5.56
C TYR A 570 -12.27 -12.74 4.92
N GLY A 571 -12.24 -12.82 3.58
CA GLY A 571 -11.02 -12.75 2.79
C GLY A 571 -10.21 -14.05 2.82
N TYR A 572 -8.99 -14.01 2.29
CA TYR A 572 -8.16 -15.21 2.18
C TYR A 572 -7.71 -15.71 3.55
N THR A 573 -7.14 -14.82 4.37
CA THR A 573 -6.73 -15.16 5.72
C THR A 573 -7.90 -15.60 6.59
N GLY A 574 -9.05 -14.93 6.51
CA GLY A 574 -10.24 -15.32 7.26
C GLY A 574 -10.79 -16.69 6.86
N ALA A 575 -10.86 -17.00 5.56
CA ALA A 575 -11.31 -18.31 5.09
C ALA A 575 -10.36 -19.43 5.53
N PHE A 576 -9.04 -19.19 5.54
CA PHE A 576 -8.08 -20.15 6.09
C PHE A 576 -8.21 -20.28 7.61
N LYS A 577 -8.42 -19.17 8.32
CA LYS A 577 -8.71 -19.18 9.76
C LYS A 577 -9.99 -19.96 10.10
N CYS A 578 -11.02 -19.90 9.26
CA CYS A 578 -12.23 -20.71 9.38
C CYS A 578 -11.94 -22.23 9.29
N LEU A 579 -10.98 -22.66 8.46
CA LEU A 579 -10.53 -24.06 8.42
C LEU A 579 -9.85 -24.48 9.71
N VAL A 580 -9.06 -23.58 10.30
CA VAL A 580 -8.25 -23.85 11.50
C VAL A 580 -9.10 -23.81 12.77
N GLN A 581 -9.97 -22.81 12.90
CA GLN A 581 -10.70 -22.51 14.13
C GLN A 581 -12.22 -22.56 13.98
N GLY A 582 -12.77 -22.37 12.78
CA GLY A 582 -14.21 -22.29 12.52
C GLY A 582 -14.91 -23.64 12.33
N GLY A 583 -14.18 -24.75 12.40
CA GLY A 583 -14.74 -26.09 12.17
C GLY A 583 -15.01 -26.40 10.69
N GLY A 584 -14.39 -25.68 9.76
CA GLY A 584 -14.40 -26.02 8.34
C GLY A 584 -13.63 -27.31 8.03
N ASP A 585 -14.07 -28.05 7.02
CA ASP A 585 -13.35 -29.22 6.47
C ASP A 585 -12.53 -28.86 5.23
N VAL A 586 -12.96 -27.84 4.48
CA VAL A 586 -12.29 -27.32 3.28
C VAL A 586 -12.30 -25.80 3.26
N SER A 587 -11.22 -25.18 2.79
CA SER A 587 -11.14 -23.73 2.56
C SER A 587 -10.72 -23.42 1.14
N PHE A 588 -11.47 -22.53 0.49
CA PHE A 588 -11.22 -22.11 -0.88
C PHE A 588 -10.50 -20.77 -0.90
N VAL A 589 -9.20 -20.78 -1.24
CA VAL A 589 -8.29 -19.63 -1.12
C VAL A 589 -7.30 -19.57 -2.28
N LYS A 590 -6.36 -18.61 -2.26
CA LYS A 590 -5.22 -18.57 -3.19
C LYS A 590 -4.08 -19.46 -2.67
N HIS A 591 -3.25 -19.96 -3.58
CA HIS A 591 -2.13 -20.84 -3.24
C HIS A 591 -1.15 -20.29 -2.17
N THR A 592 -0.95 -18.97 -2.11
CA THR A 592 -0.02 -18.36 -1.15
C THR A 592 -0.56 -18.29 0.28
N THR A 593 -1.87 -18.45 0.50
CA THR A 593 -2.52 -18.20 1.79
C THR A 593 -2.02 -19.11 2.91
N VAL A 594 -1.77 -20.39 2.63
CA VAL A 594 -1.26 -21.31 3.67
C VAL A 594 0.14 -20.87 4.10
N GLN A 595 1.03 -20.57 3.14
CA GLN A 595 2.39 -20.13 3.45
C GLN A 595 2.40 -18.82 4.23
N GLU A 596 1.52 -17.87 3.90
CA GLU A 596 1.35 -16.59 4.60
C GLU A 596 0.94 -16.76 6.07
N ASN A 597 0.25 -17.85 6.42
CA ASN A 597 -0.37 -18.04 7.74
C ASN A 597 0.21 -19.21 8.53
N THR A 598 1.36 -19.75 8.10
CA THR A 598 2.02 -20.89 8.75
C THR A 598 3.53 -20.67 8.84
N ASN A 599 4.23 -21.55 9.54
CA ASN A 599 5.69 -21.55 9.68
C ASN A 599 6.26 -20.23 10.24
N GLY A 600 5.51 -19.56 11.12
CA GLY A 600 5.92 -18.29 11.73
C GLY A 600 5.72 -17.04 10.86
N ASN A 601 5.14 -17.15 9.66
CA ASN A 601 4.89 -16.00 8.79
C ASN A 601 3.71 -15.12 9.23
N ASN A 602 2.88 -15.62 10.16
CA ASN A 602 1.82 -14.85 10.80
C ASN A 602 1.92 -15.02 12.33
N GLU A 603 2.24 -13.92 13.01
CA GLU A 603 2.45 -13.88 14.46
C GLU A 603 1.15 -13.84 15.27
N ALA A 604 -0.02 -13.77 14.60
CA ALA A 604 -1.30 -13.81 15.29
C ALA A 604 -1.45 -15.12 16.09
N GLU A 605 -2.06 -15.03 17.28
CA GLU A 605 -2.20 -16.14 18.23
C GLU A 605 -2.79 -17.42 17.62
N TRP A 606 -3.70 -17.29 16.66
CA TRP A 606 -4.33 -18.43 15.98
C TRP A 606 -3.42 -19.13 14.95
N ALA A 607 -2.38 -18.44 14.45
CA ALA A 607 -1.55 -18.88 13.33
C ALA A 607 -0.09 -19.18 13.73
N LYS A 608 0.41 -18.57 14.81
CA LYS A 608 1.84 -18.57 15.19
C LYS A 608 2.51 -19.96 15.27
N ASN A 609 1.74 -21.00 15.59
CA ASN A 609 2.24 -22.37 15.77
C ASN A 609 1.83 -23.33 14.64
N LEU A 610 1.15 -22.85 13.60
CA LEU A 610 0.71 -23.69 12.48
C LEU A 610 1.89 -24.04 11.57
N ARG A 611 1.92 -25.26 11.03
CA ARG A 611 2.90 -25.67 10.03
C ARG A 611 2.21 -25.88 8.69
N ALA A 612 2.88 -25.51 7.60
CA ALA A 612 2.34 -25.74 6.25
C ALA A 612 2.04 -27.23 5.99
N LEU A 613 2.82 -28.13 6.58
CA LEU A 613 2.68 -29.60 6.49
C LEU A 613 1.39 -30.14 7.15
N ASP A 614 0.71 -29.33 7.96
CA ASP A 614 -0.57 -29.72 8.57
C ASP A 614 -1.74 -29.59 7.57
N PHE A 615 -1.49 -29.13 6.34
CA PHE A 615 -2.47 -28.88 5.29
C PHE A 615 -2.07 -29.51 3.95
N LYS A 616 -3.08 -29.77 3.11
CA LYS A 616 -2.91 -30.26 1.74
C LYS A 616 -3.84 -29.55 0.77
N LEU A 617 -3.47 -29.59 -0.52
CA LEU A 617 -4.34 -29.16 -1.61
C LEU A 617 -5.19 -30.33 -2.08
N LEU A 618 -6.48 -30.08 -2.31
CA LEU A 618 -7.39 -31.00 -2.99
C LEU A 618 -7.37 -30.68 -4.49
N CYS A 619 -6.96 -31.63 -5.31
CA CYS A 619 -6.79 -31.42 -6.75
C CYS A 619 -8.12 -31.51 -7.49
N LYS A 620 -8.25 -30.77 -8.61
CA LYS A 620 -9.47 -30.70 -9.42
C LYS A 620 -9.99 -32.06 -9.86
N ASP A 621 -9.09 -32.97 -10.26
CA ASP A 621 -9.45 -34.30 -10.70
C ASP A 621 -9.66 -35.25 -9.51
N THR A 622 -8.56 -35.79 -8.96
CA THR A 622 -8.55 -36.63 -7.76
C THR A 622 -7.20 -36.54 -7.05
N GLY A 623 -7.20 -36.85 -5.76
CA GLY A 623 -6.01 -36.89 -4.93
C GLY A 623 -5.76 -35.59 -4.17
N THR A 624 -4.68 -35.63 -3.39
CA THR A 624 -4.18 -34.47 -2.65
C THR A 624 -2.70 -34.27 -2.96
N ALA A 625 -2.25 -33.03 -2.91
CA ALA A 625 -0.85 -32.67 -3.06
C ALA A 625 -0.39 -31.76 -1.91
N ASP A 626 0.92 -31.59 -1.79
CA ASP A 626 1.46 -30.66 -0.81
C ASP A 626 1.16 -29.21 -1.24
N VAL A 627 1.11 -28.29 -0.28
CA VAL A 627 0.71 -26.89 -0.54
C VAL A 627 1.64 -26.13 -1.48
N VAL A 628 2.85 -26.62 -1.68
CA VAL A 628 3.84 -26.08 -2.63
C VAL A 628 3.59 -26.52 -4.07
N ASP A 629 2.84 -27.61 -4.29
CA ASP A 629 2.56 -28.19 -5.60
C ASP A 629 1.34 -27.56 -6.28
N PHE A 630 1.00 -26.32 -5.92
CA PHE A 630 -0.17 -25.61 -6.45
C PHE A 630 -0.14 -25.46 -7.98
N ASN A 631 1.04 -25.45 -8.61
CA ASN A 631 1.14 -25.31 -10.06
C ASN A 631 0.58 -26.55 -10.80
N THR A 632 0.60 -27.73 -10.17
CA THR A 632 0.03 -28.97 -10.71
C THR A 632 -1.29 -29.37 -10.05
N CYS A 633 -1.54 -28.91 -8.82
CA CYS A 633 -2.76 -29.19 -8.06
C CYS A 633 -3.49 -27.88 -7.68
N HIS A 634 -4.40 -27.44 -8.54
CA HIS A 634 -5.24 -26.26 -8.34
C HIS A 634 -6.62 -26.44 -8.97
N LEU A 635 -7.56 -25.54 -8.62
CA LEU A 635 -8.90 -25.51 -9.22
C LEU A 635 -8.94 -24.66 -10.49
N GLY A 636 -8.13 -23.60 -10.54
CA GLY A 636 -7.97 -22.75 -11.71
C GLY A 636 -6.92 -21.66 -11.50
N ARG A 637 -6.27 -21.24 -12.59
CA ARG A 637 -5.45 -20.02 -12.63
C ARG A 637 -6.35 -18.83 -12.93
N VAL A 638 -6.15 -17.73 -12.19
CA VAL A 638 -7.08 -16.59 -12.21
C VAL A 638 -6.37 -15.23 -12.16
N PRO A 639 -7.03 -14.16 -12.66
CA PRO A 639 -6.55 -12.78 -12.53
C PRO A 639 -6.16 -12.43 -11.10
N ALA A 640 -5.04 -11.71 -10.93
CA ALA A 640 -4.79 -10.96 -9.72
C ALA A 640 -5.82 -9.85 -9.50
N HIS A 641 -5.84 -9.32 -8.27
CA HIS A 641 -6.69 -8.20 -7.89
C HIS A 641 -6.26 -6.96 -8.67
N LYS A 642 -7.23 -6.10 -9.03
CA LYS A 642 -7.00 -4.95 -9.91
C LYS A 642 -7.53 -3.67 -9.29
N VAL A 643 -6.94 -2.55 -9.73
CA VAL A 643 -7.50 -1.21 -9.53
C VAL A 643 -8.36 -0.90 -10.75
N LEU A 644 -9.63 -0.61 -10.51
CA LEU A 644 -10.61 -0.28 -11.54
C LEU A 644 -10.87 1.22 -11.59
N THR A 645 -11.15 1.73 -12.79
CA THR A 645 -11.63 3.08 -13.05
C THR A 645 -12.83 3.03 -13.99
N GLY A 646 -13.62 4.11 -14.07
CA GLY A 646 -14.73 4.21 -15.01
C GLY A 646 -14.24 4.35 -16.44
N ILE A 647 -14.89 3.69 -17.42
CA ILE A 647 -14.54 3.80 -18.85
C ILE A 647 -14.65 5.24 -19.40
N GLN A 648 -15.44 6.08 -18.73
CA GLN A 648 -15.64 7.50 -19.08
C GLN A 648 -14.60 8.42 -18.42
N SER A 649 -13.67 7.90 -17.63
CA SER A 649 -12.63 8.71 -16.98
C SER A 649 -11.74 9.36 -18.02
N ASP A 650 -11.43 10.64 -17.83
CA ASP A 650 -10.55 11.35 -18.76
C ASP A 650 -9.11 10.79 -18.70
N ASN A 651 -8.42 10.83 -19.83
CA ASN A 651 -7.07 10.27 -19.96
C ASN A 651 -6.09 10.84 -18.93
N ILE A 652 -6.23 12.11 -18.56
CA ILE A 652 -5.34 12.74 -17.57
C ILE A 652 -5.57 12.12 -16.19
N MET A 653 -6.83 11.94 -15.77
CA MET A 653 -7.14 11.25 -14.51
C MET A 653 -6.64 9.79 -14.52
N VAL A 654 -6.76 9.08 -15.64
CA VAL A 654 -6.22 7.72 -15.77
C VAL A 654 -4.69 7.70 -15.58
N GLU A 655 -3.96 8.64 -16.18
CA GLU A 655 -2.52 8.77 -15.97
C GLU A 655 -2.17 9.19 -14.54
N GLU A 656 -2.95 10.08 -13.91
CA GLU A 656 -2.74 10.45 -12.52
C GLU A 656 -2.91 9.27 -11.56
N ILE A 657 -3.93 8.43 -11.78
CA ILE A 657 -4.12 7.20 -11.01
C ILE A 657 -2.89 6.29 -11.14
N ARG A 658 -2.41 6.09 -12.38
CA ARG A 658 -1.26 5.23 -12.67
C ARG A 658 0.00 5.77 -12.01
N ILE A 659 0.34 7.05 -12.22
CA ILE A 659 1.50 7.71 -11.64
C ILE A 659 1.46 7.62 -10.12
N LEU A 660 0.33 8.00 -9.50
CA LEU A 660 0.17 8.00 -8.04
C LEU A 660 0.44 6.64 -7.42
N LEU A 661 -0.25 5.60 -7.90
CA LEU A 661 -0.22 4.28 -7.27
C LEU A 661 1.02 3.46 -7.65
N LEU A 662 1.56 3.62 -8.87
CA LEU A 662 2.83 2.99 -9.22
C LEU A 662 3.98 3.62 -8.44
N ARG A 663 4.02 4.95 -8.30
CA ARG A 663 5.03 5.62 -7.47
C ARG A 663 4.91 5.27 -5.99
N ALA A 664 3.68 5.10 -5.50
CA ALA A 664 3.42 4.56 -4.16
C ALA A 664 4.00 3.14 -4.01
N SER A 665 3.76 2.26 -5.00
CA SER A 665 4.27 0.89 -5.01
C SER A 665 5.81 0.82 -5.08
N GLU A 666 6.46 1.69 -5.86
CA GLU A 666 7.92 1.80 -5.93
C GLU A 666 8.53 2.31 -4.62
N MET A 667 7.85 3.23 -3.94
CA MET A 667 8.31 3.81 -2.67
C MET A 667 8.08 2.85 -1.49
N PHE A 668 6.98 2.10 -1.52
CA PHE A 668 6.54 1.20 -0.47
C PHE A 668 6.45 -0.27 -0.94
N PRO A 669 7.53 -0.85 -1.49
CA PRO A 669 7.53 -2.25 -1.84
C PRO A 669 7.42 -3.12 -0.58
N LYS A 670 7.09 -4.40 -0.77
CA LYS A 670 7.01 -5.35 0.35
C LYS A 670 8.32 -5.38 1.16
N GLY A 671 8.21 -5.20 2.48
CA GLY A 671 9.34 -5.17 3.41
C GLY A 671 9.96 -3.77 3.63
N GLN A 672 9.43 -2.73 2.97
CA GLN A 672 9.80 -1.34 3.28
C GLN A 672 9.38 -0.95 4.70
N ASP A 673 10.15 -0.07 5.33
CA ASP A 673 9.99 0.32 6.74
C ASP A 673 9.21 1.63 6.95
N VAL A 674 8.90 2.38 5.88
CA VAL A 674 8.23 3.69 5.95
C VAL A 674 6.73 3.51 6.24
N PHE A 675 6.07 2.72 5.40
CA PHE A 675 4.65 2.44 5.44
C PHE A 675 4.39 1.09 4.77
N THR A 676 3.60 0.25 5.43
CA THR A 676 3.25 -1.08 4.97
C THR A 676 2.05 -0.99 4.02
N MET A 677 2.32 -0.65 2.75
CA MET A 677 1.29 -0.61 1.71
C MET A 677 0.69 -2.00 1.48
N PHE A 678 1.55 -3.00 1.24
CA PHE A 678 1.20 -4.42 1.14
C PHE A 678 1.54 -5.13 2.46
N GLY A 679 0.53 -5.41 3.26
CA GLY A 679 0.69 -5.99 4.60
C GLY A 679 -0.38 -5.53 5.59
N PRO A 680 -0.32 -6.08 6.81
CA PRO A 680 -1.35 -5.86 7.81
C PRO A 680 -1.41 -4.40 8.25
N PHE A 681 -2.60 -3.99 8.69
CA PHE A 681 -2.85 -2.67 9.26
C PHE A 681 -3.68 -2.82 10.53
N GLN A 682 -3.18 -2.28 11.65
CA GLN A 682 -3.77 -2.48 12.99
C GLN A 682 -4.09 -3.95 13.29
N GLY A 683 -3.20 -4.87 12.92
CA GLY A 683 -3.35 -6.31 13.15
C GLY A 683 -4.35 -7.04 12.23
N LYS A 684 -5.01 -6.33 11.31
CA LYS A 684 -5.90 -6.94 10.30
C LYS A 684 -5.17 -7.07 8.96
N GLN A 685 -5.46 -8.16 8.26
CA GLN A 685 -4.78 -8.55 7.01
C GLN A 685 -5.59 -8.08 5.79
N ASP A 686 -4.93 -7.99 4.63
CA ASP A 686 -5.53 -7.76 3.31
C ASP A 686 -6.36 -6.47 3.21
N ILE A 687 -5.92 -5.39 3.87
CA ILE A 687 -6.60 -4.10 3.90
C ILE A 687 -6.18 -3.25 2.70
N ILE A 688 -7.16 -2.90 1.84
CA ILE A 688 -7.04 -2.23 0.52
C ILE A 688 -6.38 -3.11 -0.55
N PHE A 689 -5.13 -3.51 -0.32
CA PHE A 689 -4.36 -4.43 -1.17
C PHE A 689 -4.07 -5.72 -0.41
N LYS A 690 -3.71 -6.79 -1.13
CA LYS A 690 -3.30 -8.05 -0.47
C LYS A 690 -1.91 -7.97 0.12
N ASP A 691 -1.74 -8.64 1.27
CA ASP A 691 -0.46 -8.66 1.99
C ASP A 691 0.61 -9.48 1.25
N SER A 692 0.14 -10.30 0.31
CA SER A 692 0.96 -11.07 -0.62
C SER A 692 1.41 -10.28 -1.83
N ALA A 693 0.79 -9.13 -2.12
CA ALA A 693 1.21 -8.29 -3.22
C ALA A 693 2.63 -7.80 -2.97
N THR A 694 3.45 -7.86 -4.00
CA THR A 694 4.83 -7.37 -3.96
C THR A 694 4.93 -5.98 -4.57
N GLU A 695 4.06 -5.70 -5.54
CA GLU A 695 3.98 -4.42 -6.26
C GLU A 695 2.63 -4.28 -6.99
N LEU A 696 2.35 -3.07 -7.46
CA LEU A 696 1.35 -2.76 -8.47
C LEU A 696 2.03 -2.62 -9.84
N VAL A 697 1.38 -3.15 -10.87
CA VAL A 697 1.88 -3.11 -12.24
C VAL A 697 0.83 -2.57 -13.18
N ASN A 698 1.31 -1.89 -14.23
CA ASN A 698 0.47 -1.30 -15.25
C ASN A 698 -0.32 -2.36 -16.03
N VAL A 699 -1.62 -2.14 -16.24
CA VAL A 699 -2.47 -2.97 -17.09
C VAL A 699 -2.76 -2.19 -18.36
N ARG A 700 -2.22 -2.65 -19.49
CA ARG A 700 -2.58 -2.06 -20.77
C ARG A 700 -4.00 -2.45 -21.14
N GLN A 701 -4.79 -1.50 -21.63
CA GLN A 701 -6.20 -1.72 -21.97
C GLN A 701 -6.37 -2.72 -23.13
N ASP A 702 -5.46 -2.72 -24.09
CA ASP A 702 -5.45 -3.65 -25.23
C ASP A 702 -5.19 -5.10 -24.79
N THR A 703 -4.48 -5.29 -23.69
CA THR A 703 -4.19 -6.61 -23.12
C THR A 703 -5.15 -7.03 -22.02
N PHE A 704 -6.13 -6.21 -21.60
CA PHE A 704 -7.08 -6.60 -20.56
C PHE A 704 -7.82 -7.90 -20.89
N HIS A 705 -8.33 -8.02 -22.13
CA HIS A 705 -8.99 -9.23 -22.61
C HIS A 705 -8.02 -10.36 -22.97
N GLN A 706 -6.76 -10.04 -23.27
CA GLN A 706 -5.74 -11.02 -23.70
C GLN A 706 -4.94 -11.61 -22.54
N SER A 707 -4.79 -10.86 -21.44
CA SER A 707 -4.00 -11.24 -20.25
C SER A 707 -4.76 -12.13 -19.27
N LEU A 708 -6.06 -12.30 -19.47
CA LEU A 708 -6.92 -13.13 -18.65
C LEU A 708 -7.42 -14.27 -19.52
N GLU A 709 -6.98 -15.49 -19.21
CA GLU A 709 -7.29 -16.70 -19.95
C GLU A 709 -8.78 -16.70 -20.37
N GLU A 710 -9.03 -16.74 -21.68
CA GLU A 710 -10.36 -16.67 -22.29
C GLU A 710 -11.34 -17.66 -21.63
N SER A 711 -10.81 -18.78 -21.13
CA SER A 711 -11.49 -19.79 -20.31
C SER A 711 -12.09 -19.24 -19.01
N TYR A 712 -11.40 -18.40 -18.26
CA TYR A 712 -11.89 -17.79 -17.02
C TYR A 712 -13.08 -16.87 -17.30
N TYR A 713 -12.90 -15.95 -18.25
CA TYR A 713 -13.96 -15.00 -18.61
C TYR A 713 -15.17 -15.73 -19.21
N ARG A 714 -14.93 -16.76 -20.03
CA ARG A 714 -15.98 -17.63 -20.55
C ARG A 714 -16.74 -18.33 -19.44
N ALA A 715 -16.06 -18.94 -18.48
CA ALA A 715 -16.72 -19.62 -17.35
C ALA A 715 -17.59 -18.64 -16.53
N LEU A 716 -17.10 -17.42 -16.28
CA LEU A 716 -17.90 -16.39 -15.60
C LEU A 716 -19.06 -15.87 -16.43
N THR A 717 -18.89 -15.77 -17.75
CA THR A 717 -19.95 -15.41 -18.68
C THR A 717 -21.03 -16.49 -18.71
N GLU A 718 -20.66 -17.76 -18.72
CA GLU A 718 -21.60 -18.88 -18.66
C GLU A 718 -22.38 -18.89 -17.33
N LEU A 719 -21.73 -18.59 -16.19
CA LEU A 719 -22.42 -18.43 -14.92
C LEU A 719 -23.41 -17.25 -14.92
N SER A 720 -23.02 -16.10 -15.48
CA SER A 720 -23.84 -14.87 -15.47
C SER A 720 -24.95 -14.85 -16.51
N THR A 721 -24.80 -15.56 -17.62
CA THR A 721 -25.81 -15.69 -18.68
C THR A 721 -26.80 -16.84 -18.47
N CYS A 722 -26.63 -17.60 -17.38
CA CYS A 722 -27.57 -18.63 -16.98
C CYS A 722 -28.99 -18.06 -16.90
N ARG A 723 -29.95 -18.71 -17.56
CA ARG A 723 -31.38 -18.37 -17.49
C ARG A 723 -32.14 -19.46 -16.75
N PRO A 724 -33.04 -19.10 -15.81
CA PRO A 724 -33.92 -20.07 -15.17
C PRO A 724 -34.70 -20.86 -16.21
N LYS A 725 -34.91 -22.15 -15.98
CA LYS A 725 -35.76 -22.93 -16.89
C LYS A 725 -37.20 -22.45 -16.72
N GLU A 726 -37.80 -21.90 -17.78
CA GLU A 726 -39.21 -21.52 -17.75
C GLU A 726 -40.06 -22.71 -17.27
N THR A 727 -40.67 -22.57 -16.10
CA THR A 727 -41.61 -23.55 -15.60
C THR A 727 -42.88 -23.39 -16.42
N LYS A 728 -43.09 -24.24 -17.43
CA LYS A 728 -44.38 -24.33 -18.11
C LYS A 728 -45.42 -24.71 -17.07
N LEU A 729 -46.25 -23.75 -16.66
CA LEU A 729 -47.40 -23.99 -15.80
C LEU A 729 -48.38 -24.87 -16.59
N HIS A 730 -48.31 -26.19 -16.40
CA HIS A 730 -49.30 -27.11 -16.95
C HIS A 730 -50.58 -26.95 -16.13
N PHE A 731 -51.49 -26.10 -16.62
CA PHE A 731 -52.89 -26.15 -16.21
C PHE A 731 -53.49 -27.45 -16.75
N THR A 732 -53.51 -28.50 -15.94
CA THR A 732 -54.39 -29.66 -16.17
C THR A 732 -55.81 -29.24 -15.81
N MET A 733 -56.56 -28.77 -16.82
CA MET A 733 -58.01 -28.69 -16.70
C MET A 733 -58.57 -30.12 -16.61
N THR A 734 -58.91 -30.56 -15.41
CA THR A 734 -59.81 -31.69 -15.23
C THR A 734 -61.20 -31.28 -15.69
N ALA A 735 -61.72 -31.98 -16.71
CA ALA A 735 -63.10 -31.82 -17.17
C ALA A 735 -64.07 -32.35 -16.10
N GLY A 736 -64.44 -31.48 -15.15
CA GLY A 736 -65.56 -31.69 -14.24
C GLY A 736 -66.85 -31.19 -14.89
N ALA A 737 -67.80 -32.10 -15.09
CA ALA A 737 -69.11 -31.80 -15.65
C ALA A 737 -69.83 -30.68 -14.86
N LEU A 738 -70.08 -29.56 -15.52
CA LEU A 738 -70.93 -28.48 -15.02
C LEU A 738 -72.40 -28.84 -15.26
N THR A 739 -73.11 -29.18 -14.19
CA THR A 739 -74.56 -29.11 -14.14
C THR A 739 -74.99 -27.64 -14.04
N SER A 740 -75.99 -27.29 -14.84
CA SER A 740 -76.53 -25.95 -15.03
C SER A 740 -77.19 -25.37 -13.77
N GLY A 741 -76.76 -24.17 -13.34
CA GLY A 741 -77.46 -23.34 -12.36
C GLY A 741 -77.13 -21.85 -12.60
N PRO A 742 -78.12 -20.93 -12.64
CA PRO A 742 -77.94 -19.58 -13.15
C PRO A 742 -77.47 -18.63 -12.04
N CYS A 743 -76.16 -18.57 -11.79
CA CYS A 743 -75.57 -17.52 -10.94
C CYS A 743 -74.17 -17.05 -11.37
N CYS A 744 -73.61 -17.54 -12.48
CA CYS A 744 -72.19 -17.35 -12.80
C CYS A 744 -71.90 -16.38 -13.96
N PHE A 745 -72.75 -15.37 -14.18
CA PHE A 745 -72.52 -14.36 -15.23
C PHE A 745 -71.95 -13.03 -14.73
N ILE A 746 -71.89 -12.80 -13.41
CA ILE A 746 -71.40 -11.51 -12.85
C ILE A 746 -69.90 -11.55 -12.51
N HIS A 747 -69.31 -12.72 -12.24
CA HIS A 747 -67.89 -12.81 -11.90
C HIS A 747 -66.95 -12.83 -13.11
N LEU A 748 -67.41 -13.21 -14.31
CA LEU A 748 -66.54 -13.30 -15.49
C LEU A 748 -66.23 -11.94 -16.12
N MET A 749 -67.11 -10.94 -15.99
CA MET A 749 -66.87 -9.60 -16.52
C MET A 749 -65.87 -8.79 -15.70
N VAL A 750 -65.72 -9.07 -14.40
CA VAL A 750 -64.77 -8.32 -13.54
C VAL A 750 -63.32 -8.69 -13.87
N CYS A 751 -63.04 -9.94 -14.24
CA CYS A 751 -61.68 -10.37 -14.60
C CYS A 751 -61.22 -9.82 -15.97
N VAL A 752 -62.13 -9.65 -16.93
CA VAL A 752 -61.77 -9.15 -18.27
C VAL A 752 -61.51 -7.63 -18.24
N VAL A 753 -62.19 -6.88 -17.38
CA VAL A 753 -61.94 -5.43 -17.23
C VAL A 753 -60.63 -5.17 -16.47
N PHE A 754 -60.25 -6.01 -15.50
CA PHE A 754 -58.97 -5.88 -14.80
C PHE A 754 -57.76 -6.16 -15.69
N LEU A 755 -57.89 -7.07 -16.66
CA LEU A 755 -56.82 -7.39 -17.61
C LEU A 755 -56.62 -6.31 -18.69
N TRP A 756 -57.60 -5.43 -18.92
CA TRP A 756 -57.47 -4.34 -19.88
C TRP A 756 -56.87 -3.05 -19.28
N LEU A 757 -56.99 -2.85 -17.96
CA LEU A 757 -56.45 -1.67 -17.27
C LEU A 757 -54.95 -1.75 -16.92
N ILE A 758 -54.32 -2.92 -17.06
CA ILE A 758 -52.90 -3.15 -16.72
C ILE A 758 -51.99 -3.02 -17.98
N SER A 759 -52.54 -2.65 -19.14
CA SER A 759 -51.77 -2.54 -20.40
C SER A 759 -51.88 -1.18 -21.12
N CYS A 760 -51.97 -0.08 -20.37
CA CYS A 760 -51.68 1.27 -20.89
C CYS A 760 -50.52 1.91 -20.15
#